data_AF-A0A354NT90-F1
#
_entry.id   AF-A0A354NT90-F1
#
_cell.length_a   1.000
_cell.length_b   1.000
_cell.length_c   1.000
_cell.angle_alpha   90.00
_cell.angle_beta   90.00
_cell.angle_gamma   90.00
#
_symmetry.space_group_name_H-M   'P 1'
#
loop_
_entity.id
_entity.type
_entity.pdbx_description
1 polymer ?
#
loop_
_entity_poly.entity_id
_entity_poly.type
_entity_poly.pdbx_seq_one_letter_code
_entity_poly.pdbx_strand_id
1 'polypeptide(L)'
;MTLLAVSLIIFSVTEFLPGDAASVMLGQQATPTVLENLRHKMGLDRPAYSRYLGWIIGSPEDEGAVFKTNDGGSTWKRVALDTVTPITRTSFDDLKIGWAISESRIYSTEDGGVRWRRQIRTEDSLNAIAFADAENGLVVGEDGIVYRTTEGGVQSKDQGQLLCAGSTCEEEPLSTWNPVESGTELALNDVAFVDINHAWVSGDKGLILFSPDGGLTWGRRNTGVEARLLSVSFIGVDDGVVVGENGTILVTTDGGMTWQRSVSPTSLRLNAVAFAEDGTAWAVGDEGTMLRSRDGGVTWTQLGFQLPLTSALRAVSFDGAFGAAVGAEGAVLTTTDNGDSWGRQEILDSDDGSAISQKVTTTRPLNGLTVKVSESGDVSAWATSDEKVWQWGLLGGDLGVSPRSGVPIFKMVKTGLRNSAILAVVAFLVAVPTSLAAGVWVGVHPDTKLDRLLSQGSLLTISLPEFVTGILLILIFSSWLEWLPSSSIMLPGEAIWSRPEVLVLPILTITGALFAYILRMARSNVIEVMNSEYVRTAILKGLPMHRVVIRHVLPNALLPTITVIANNVGWMFGGLIIVESIFAYPGIGRLLLAAIDTRDIRLLQSAALAIASVYAFSNLVADLLYGALNPRIRVT
;
A
#
# COMPACT_ATOMS: atom_id res chain seq x y z
N MET A 1 16.96 -2.95 20.44
CA MET A 1 17.44 -4.34 20.63
C MET A 1 16.30 -5.35 20.68
N THR A 2 15.32 -5.21 21.58
CA THR A 2 14.18 -6.14 21.69
C THR A 2 13.41 -6.32 20.37
N LEU A 3 13.03 -5.23 19.70
CA LEU A 3 12.31 -5.29 18.42
C LEU A 3 13.10 -5.98 17.31
N LEU A 4 14.42 -5.80 17.27
CA LEU A 4 15.29 -6.45 16.29
C LEU A 4 15.41 -7.96 16.55
N ALA A 5 15.47 -8.37 17.82
CA ALA A 5 15.44 -9.78 18.18
C ALA A 5 14.08 -10.42 17.82
N VAL A 6 12.98 -9.73 18.09
CA VAL A 6 11.63 -10.22 17.75
C VAL A 6 11.43 -10.28 16.24
N SER A 7 11.88 -9.28 15.48
CA SER A 7 11.79 -9.29 14.01
C SER A 7 12.58 -10.46 13.40
N LEU A 8 13.77 -10.76 13.94
CA LEU A 8 14.57 -11.92 13.53
C LEU A 8 13.87 -13.25 13.83
N ILE A 9 13.26 -13.39 15.00
CA ILE A 9 12.51 -14.59 15.39
C ILE A 9 11.30 -14.77 14.47
N ILE A 10 10.49 -13.72 14.26
CA ILE A 10 9.31 -13.76 13.38
C ILE A 10 9.71 -14.22 11.98
N PHE A 11 10.75 -13.59 11.41
CA PHE A 11 11.24 -13.94 10.08
C PHE A 11 11.75 -15.39 10.01
N SER A 12 12.53 -15.82 11.01
CA SER A 12 13.06 -17.18 11.07
C SER A 12 11.94 -18.22 11.17
N VAL A 13 10.94 -18.00 12.04
CA VAL A 13 9.81 -18.91 12.21
C VAL A 13 9.03 -19.05 10.90
N THR A 14 8.79 -17.95 10.18
CA THR A 14 8.11 -18.01 8.89
C THR A 14 8.90 -18.77 7.82
N GLU A 15 10.23 -18.75 7.89
CA GLU A 15 11.11 -19.47 6.96
C GLU A 15 11.13 -20.98 7.24
N PHE A 16 10.97 -21.38 8.51
CA PHE A 16 10.91 -22.79 8.91
C PHE A 16 9.53 -23.45 8.68
N LEU A 17 8.51 -22.69 8.29
CA LEU A 17 7.20 -23.28 7.98
C LEU A 17 7.31 -24.21 6.75
N PRO A 18 6.73 -25.43 6.80
CA PRO A 18 6.81 -26.37 5.69
C PRO A 18 6.00 -25.87 4.49
N GLY A 19 6.68 -25.73 3.34
CA GLY A 19 6.13 -25.16 2.12
C GLY A 19 6.49 -23.67 2.01
N ASP A 20 7.21 -23.32 0.96
CA ASP A 20 7.53 -21.92 0.66
C ASP A 20 6.28 -21.16 0.20
N ALA A 21 6.30 -19.82 0.27
CA ALA A 21 5.12 -19.01 -0.05
C ALA A 21 4.55 -19.32 -1.45
N ALA A 22 5.39 -19.69 -2.42
CA ALA A 22 4.95 -19.98 -3.78
C ALA A 22 4.18 -21.30 -3.90
N SER A 23 4.64 -22.37 -3.23
CA SER A 23 3.94 -23.66 -3.22
C SER A 23 2.61 -23.58 -2.48
N VAL A 24 2.55 -22.74 -1.46
CA VAL A 24 1.33 -22.47 -0.71
C VAL A 24 0.31 -21.66 -1.52
N MET A 25 0.78 -20.68 -2.30
CA MET A 25 -0.09 -19.83 -3.14
C MET A 25 -0.70 -20.59 -4.33
N LEU A 26 0.11 -21.40 -5.02
CA LEU A 26 -0.34 -22.13 -6.22
C LEU A 26 -1.11 -23.42 -5.88
N GLY A 27 -1.05 -23.87 -4.63
CA GLY A 27 -1.70 -25.10 -4.19
C GLY A 27 -1.05 -26.36 -4.77
N GLN A 28 -1.64 -27.53 -4.47
CA GLN A 28 -1.07 -28.83 -4.85
C GLN A 28 -1.11 -29.14 -6.36
N GLN A 29 -1.78 -28.31 -7.16
CA GLN A 29 -1.94 -28.51 -8.62
C GLN A 29 -0.96 -27.68 -9.47
N ALA A 30 -0.03 -26.97 -8.83
CA ALA A 30 0.97 -26.15 -9.52
C ALA A 30 1.92 -27.01 -10.36
N THR A 31 2.09 -26.67 -11.64
CA THR A 31 3.18 -27.24 -12.45
C THR A 31 4.53 -26.77 -11.90
N PRO A 32 5.59 -27.62 -11.92
CA PRO A 32 6.90 -27.28 -11.36
C PRO A 32 7.49 -25.98 -11.93
N THR A 33 7.23 -25.68 -13.21
CA THR A 33 7.67 -24.47 -13.89
C THR A 33 6.97 -23.21 -13.39
N VAL A 34 5.66 -23.26 -13.13
CA VAL A 34 4.90 -22.13 -12.57
C VAL A 34 5.32 -21.86 -11.12
N LEU A 35 5.64 -22.92 -10.37
CA LEU A 35 6.15 -22.81 -9.02
C LEU A 35 7.53 -22.13 -8.97
N GLU A 36 8.46 -22.56 -9.82
CA GLU A 36 9.81 -21.99 -9.91
C GLU A 36 9.77 -20.52 -10.37
N ASN A 37 8.94 -20.20 -11.37
CA ASN A 37 8.73 -18.82 -11.80
C ASN A 37 8.12 -17.95 -10.68
N LEU A 38 7.19 -18.49 -9.88
CA LEU A 38 6.61 -17.75 -8.76
C LEU A 38 7.61 -17.59 -7.60
N ARG A 39 8.50 -18.56 -7.36
CA ARG A 39 9.61 -18.44 -6.39
C ARG A 39 10.56 -17.32 -6.76
N HIS A 40 10.95 -17.28 -8.02
CA HIS A 40 11.79 -16.24 -8.58
C HIS A 40 11.13 -14.86 -8.49
N LYS A 41 9.84 -14.76 -8.89
CA LYS A 41 9.04 -13.54 -8.73
C LYS A 41 8.90 -13.09 -7.28
N MET A 42 8.81 -14.04 -6.35
CA MET A 42 8.76 -13.76 -4.91
C MET A 42 10.14 -13.71 -4.25
N GLY A 43 11.23 -13.62 -5.02
CA GLY A 43 12.59 -13.50 -4.49
C GLY A 43 12.98 -14.61 -3.50
N LEU A 44 12.24 -15.72 -3.48
CA LEU A 44 12.41 -16.82 -2.52
C LEU A 44 13.72 -17.58 -2.79
N ASP A 45 14.26 -17.44 -4.00
CA ASP A 45 15.55 -17.99 -4.41
C ASP A 45 16.73 -17.24 -3.77
N ARG A 46 16.49 -16.06 -3.19
CA ARG A 46 17.53 -15.27 -2.53
C ARG A 46 17.87 -15.83 -1.14
N PRO A 47 19.15 -15.75 -0.71
CA PRO A 47 19.57 -16.17 0.63
C PRO A 47 18.74 -15.49 1.73
N ALA A 48 18.37 -16.21 2.78
CA ALA A 48 17.47 -15.73 3.83
C ALA A 48 17.92 -14.40 4.48
N TYR A 49 19.24 -14.18 4.62
CA TYR A 49 19.77 -12.93 5.17
C TYR A 49 19.46 -11.71 4.28
N SER A 50 19.52 -11.87 2.96
CA SER A 50 19.22 -10.79 2.00
C SER A 50 17.74 -10.44 1.99
N ARG A 51 16.86 -11.44 2.11
CA ARG A 51 15.42 -11.24 2.27
C ARG A 51 15.08 -10.56 3.60
N TYR A 52 15.76 -10.92 4.68
CA TYR A 52 15.58 -10.27 5.98
C TYR A 52 16.04 -8.81 5.96
N LEU A 53 17.21 -8.53 5.37
CA LEU A 53 17.71 -7.16 5.23
C LEU A 53 16.81 -6.31 4.33
N GLY A 54 16.34 -6.87 3.20
CA GLY A 54 15.35 -6.23 2.34
C GLY A 54 14.04 -5.92 3.07
N TRP A 55 13.55 -6.85 3.92
CA TRP A 55 12.34 -6.63 4.73
C TRP A 55 12.48 -5.53 5.79
N ILE A 56 13.66 -5.37 6.40
CA ILE A 56 13.88 -4.34 7.45
C ILE A 56 14.22 -2.98 6.84
N ILE A 57 15.19 -2.96 5.93
CA ILE A 57 15.85 -1.74 5.44
C ILE A 57 15.20 -1.26 4.14
N GLY A 58 14.55 -2.16 3.38
CA GLY A 58 14.30 -1.97 1.95
C GLY A 58 15.54 -2.40 1.15
N SER A 59 15.36 -3.03 -0.01
CA SER A 59 16.50 -3.31 -0.90
C SER A 59 16.92 -2.07 -1.68
N PRO A 60 18.22 -1.79 -1.83
CA PRO A 60 18.73 -0.65 -2.60
C PRO A 60 18.83 -0.89 -4.12
N GLU A 61 18.40 -2.03 -4.64
CA GLU A 61 18.51 -2.39 -6.06
C GLU A 61 17.16 -2.21 -6.77
N ASP A 62 16.86 -0.96 -7.13
CA ASP A 62 15.78 -0.58 -8.04
C ASP A 62 16.38 -0.44 -9.46
N GLU A 63 16.65 -1.55 -10.15
CA GLU A 63 17.18 -1.50 -11.53
C GLU A 63 16.03 -1.36 -12.55
N GLY A 64 15.48 -0.15 -12.65
CA GLY A 64 14.73 0.26 -13.83
C GLY A 64 15.53 0.06 -15.11
N ALA A 65 15.02 -0.71 -16.06
CA ALA A 65 15.66 -0.90 -17.36
C ALA A 65 14.76 -0.38 -18.49
N VAL A 66 15.39 0.30 -19.45
CA VAL A 66 14.80 0.54 -20.76
C VAL A 66 15.37 -0.51 -21.70
N PHE A 67 14.49 -1.22 -22.38
CA PHE A 67 14.87 -2.15 -23.44
C PHE A 67 14.68 -1.46 -24.77
N LYS A 68 15.67 -1.58 -25.67
CA LYS A 68 15.62 -1.06 -27.03
C LYS A 68 15.76 -2.21 -28.04
N THR A 69 14.91 -2.22 -29.05
CA THR A 69 15.08 -3.05 -30.25
C THR A 69 15.45 -2.16 -31.45
N ASN A 70 16.25 -2.70 -32.36
CA ASN A 70 16.59 -2.08 -33.66
C ASN A 70 16.24 -3.00 -34.84
N ASP A 71 15.53 -4.09 -34.60
CA ASP A 71 15.25 -5.15 -35.58
C ASP A 71 13.76 -5.50 -35.66
N GLY A 72 12.87 -4.55 -35.33
CA GLY A 72 11.43 -4.79 -35.35
C GLY A 72 10.92 -5.66 -34.21
N GLY A 73 11.62 -5.68 -33.08
CA GLY A 73 11.18 -6.34 -31.85
C GLY A 73 11.57 -7.80 -31.71
N SER A 74 12.39 -8.35 -32.63
CA SER A 74 12.92 -9.72 -32.51
C SER A 74 14.07 -9.84 -31.51
N THR A 75 14.87 -8.79 -31.32
CA THR A 75 15.88 -8.72 -30.26
C THR A 75 15.78 -7.41 -29.50
N TRP A 76 15.88 -7.51 -28.18
CA TRP A 76 15.77 -6.40 -27.25
C TRP A 76 17.04 -6.32 -26.43
N LYS A 77 17.72 -5.19 -26.50
CA LYS A 77 18.94 -4.93 -25.74
C LYS A 77 18.60 -4.04 -24.55
N ARG A 78 19.09 -4.43 -23.37
CA ARG A 78 19.03 -3.58 -22.20
C ARG A 78 19.90 -2.35 -22.44
N VAL A 79 19.32 -1.19 -22.19
CA VAL A 79 20.05 0.07 -22.10
C VAL A 79 20.01 0.49 -20.64
N ALA A 80 21.11 0.23 -19.93
CA ALA A 80 21.22 0.51 -18.52
C ALA A 80 21.17 2.02 -18.28
N LEU A 81 20.32 2.45 -17.35
CA LEU A 81 20.35 3.78 -16.80
C LEU A 81 21.11 3.78 -15.48
N ASP A 82 21.94 4.80 -15.25
CA ASP A 82 22.48 5.15 -13.92
C ASP A 82 21.39 5.80 -13.05
N THR A 83 20.21 5.17 -12.93
CA THR A 83 19.08 5.72 -12.17
C THR A 83 18.57 4.74 -11.13
N VAL A 84 18.33 5.26 -9.92
CA VAL A 84 17.84 4.52 -8.75
C VAL A 84 16.32 4.30 -8.79
N THR A 85 15.60 4.76 -9.82
CA THR A 85 14.14 4.61 -9.88
C THR A 85 13.69 4.04 -11.22
N PRO A 86 12.67 3.15 -11.23
CA PRO A 86 12.17 2.51 -12.45
C PRO A 86 11.49 3.50 -13.39
N ILE A 87 11.77 3.38 -14.69
CA ILE A 87 11.08 4.18 -15.70
C ILE A 87 9.69 3.59 -15.91
N THR A 88 8.66 4.41 -15.75
CA THR A 88 7.27 3.98 -15.85
C THR A 88 6.74 4.12 -17.27
N ARG A 89 7.05 5.23 -17.96
CA ARG A 89 6.62 5.50 -19.34
C ARG A 89 7.70 6.23 -20.15
N THR A 90 7.69 5.99 -21.45
CA THR A 90 8.53 6.66 -22.45
C THR A 90 7.69 7.35 -23.51
N SER A 91 8.24 8.38 -24.12
CA SER A 91 7.72 9.03 -25.33
C SER A 91 8.91 9.40 -26.20
N PHE A 92 8.90 8.99 -27.47
CA PHE A 92 9.95 9.30 -28.44
C PHE A 92 9.34 10.08 -29.60
N ASP A 93 10.02 11.12 -30.04
CA ASP A 93 9.67 11.87 -31.25
C ASP A 93 10.25 11.16 -32.48
N ASP A 94 11.55 10.85 -32.41
CA ASP A 94 12.34 10.17 -33.43
C ASP A 94 13.28 9.12 -32.79
N LEU A 95 14.06 8.39 -33.60
CA LEU A 95 15.03 7.37 -33.19
C LEU A 95 16.10 7.85 -32.19
N LYS A 96 16.31 9.17 -32.09
CA LYS A 96 17.34 9.79 -31.24
C LYS A 96 16.78 10.60 -30.08
N ILE A 97 15.70 11.33 -30.29
CA ILE A 97 15.17 12.26 -29.30
C ILE A 97 13.98 11.61 -28.58
N GLY A 98 14.07 11.54 -27.26
CA GLY A 98 13.01 10.96 -26.46
C GLY A 98 13.05 11.39 -25.00
N TRP A 99 11.98 11.04 -24.30
CA TRP A 99 11.73 11.37 -22.90
C TRP A 99 11.21 10.16 -22.15
N ALA A 100 11.47 10.18 -20.86
CA ALA A 100 11.08 9.12 -19.94
C ALA A 100 10.71 9.70 -18.59
N ILE A 101 9.76 9.07 -17.91
CA ILE A 101 9.37 9.43 -16.54
C ILE A 101 9.66 8.29 -15.58
N SER A 102 10.02 8.64 -14.36
CA SER A 102 10.27 7.69 -13.27
C SER A 102 9.80 8.29 -11.96
N GLU A 103 8.68 7.77 -11.43
CA GLU A 103 7.98 8.30 -10.26
C GLU A 103 7.88 9.83 -10.32
N SER A 104 8.71 10.58 -9.62
CA SER A 104 8.70 12.05 -9.60
C SER A 104 9.69 12.74 -10.55
N ARG A 105 10.36 12.00 -11.45
CA ARG A 105 11.47 12.53 -12.27
C ARG A 105 11.19 12.44 -13.76
N ILE A 106 11.64 13.46 -14.49
CA ILE A 106 11.61 13.51 -15.96
C ILE A 106 13.04 13.44 -16.50
N TYR A 107 13.25 12.62 -17.53
CA TYR A 107 14.50 12.45 -18.24
C TYR A 107 14.33 12.70 -19.73
N SER A 108 15.40 13.16 -20.40
CA SER A 108 15.47 13.23 -21.85
C SER A 108 16.73 12.57 -22.40
N THR A 109 16.67 12.13 -23.65
CA THR A 109 17.76 11.53 -24.40
C THR A 109 17.85 12.18 -25.78
N GLU A 110 19.07 12.34 -26.30
CA GLU A 110 19.36 12.83 -27.66
C GLU A 110 20.13 11.78 -28.49
N ASP A 111 20.38 10.59 -27.92
CA ASP A 111 21.13 9.49 -28.54
C ASP A 111 20.32 8.19 -28.61
N GLY A 112 18.99 8.31 -28.56
CA GLY A 112 18.06 7.21 -28.76
C GLY A 112 17.95 6.28 -27.55
N GLY A 113 18.16 6.83 -26.36
CA GLY A 113 18.03 6.15 -25.07
C GLY A 113 19.34 5.60 -24.50
N VAL A 114 20.50 5.85 -25.14
CA VAL A 114 21.82 5.36 -24.66
C VAL A 114 22.29 6.15 -23.44
N ARG A 115 22.03 7.46 -23.42
CA ARG A 115 22.26 8.34 -22.27
C ARG A 115 21.00 9.13 -21.97
N TRP A 116 20.70 9.22 -20.68
CA TRP A 116 19.56 9.96 -20.16
C TRP A 116 20.05 11.12 -19.29
N ARG A 117 19.51 12.31 -19.54
CA ARG A 117 19.74 13.52 -18.74
C ARG A 117 18.50 13.84 -17.95
N ARG A 118 18.66 14.06 -16.64
CA ARG A 118 17.58 14.46 -15.74
C ARG A 118 17.19 15.92 -16.01
N GLN A 119 15.89 16.19 -16.15
CA GLN A 119 15.35 17.53 -16.39
C GLN A 119 14.78 18.16 -15.10
N ILE A 120 13.79 17.50 -14.49
CA ILE A 120 13.11 17.98 -13.28
C ILE A 120 12.96 16.86 -12.26
N ARG A 121 12.87 17.26 -10.99
CA ARG A 121 12.23 16.49 -9.93
C ARG A 121 10.98 17.22 -9.44
N THR A 122 9.84 16.54 -9.51
CA THR A 122 8.54 16.98 -8.99
C THR A 122 8.36 16.50 -7.54
N GLU A 123 7.39 17.06 -6.81
CA GLU A 123 7.06 16.60 -5.45
C GLU A 123 6.19 15.34 -5.48
N ASP A 124 5.30 15.23 -6.46
CA ASP A 124 4.31 14.16 -6.60
C ASP A 124 4.68 13.16 -7.71
N SER A 125 3.95 12.04 -7.79
CA SER A 125 4.21 10.98 -8.76
C SER A 125 3.64 11.29 -10.14
N LEU A 126 4.43 11.06 -11.18
CA LEU A 126 4.08 11.20 -12.59
C LEU A 126 3.58 9.87 -13.15
N ASN A 127 2.51 9.92 -13.93
CA ASN A 127 1.82 8.74 -14.47
C ASN A 127 2.01 8.61 -15.99
N ALA A 128 2.00 9.73 -16.71
CA ALA A 128 2.17 9.71 -18.16
C ALA A 128 2.94 10.92 -18.72
N ILE A 129 3.59 10.69 -19.84
CA ILE A 129 4.33 11.67 -20.62
C ILE A 129 4.01 11.44 -22.09
N ALA A 130 3.74 12.51 -22.82
CA ALA A 130 3.61 12.47 -24.28
C ALA A 130 4.17 13.75 -24.88
N PHE A 131 4.68 13.63 -26.10
CA PHE A 131 5.19 14.73 -26.90
C PHE A 131 4.47 14.73 -28.25
N ALA A 132 4.03 15.91 -28.67
CA ALA A 132 3.46 16.11 -30.01
C ALA A 132 4.57 16.25 -31.07
N ASP A 133 5.70 16.85 -30.67
CA ASP A 133 6.90 17.02 -31.47
C ASP A 133 8.13 17.14 -30.55
N ALA A 134 9.30 17.45 -31.12
CA ALA A 134 10.54 17.59 -30.37
C ALA A 134 10.54 18.71 -29.30
N GLU A 135 9.60 19.66 -29.38
CA GLU A 135 9.55 20.86 -28.54
C GLU A 135 8.37 20.84 -27.55
N ASN A 136 7.22 20.29 -27.96
CA ASN A 136 5.95 20.42 -27.27
C ASN A 136 5.56 19.12 -26.59
N GLY A 137 5.57 19.15 -25.25
CA GLY A 137 5.28 17.98 -24.43
C GLY A 137 4.45 18.28 -23.20
N LEU A 138 3.72 17.26 -22.76
CA LEU A 138 2.93 17.27 -21.54
C LEU A 138 3.29 16.09 -20.66
N VAL A 139 3.32 16.36 -19.36
CA VAL A 139 3.48 15.36 -18.30
C VAL A 139 2.34 15.52 -17.33
N VAL A 140 1.73 14.40 -16.95
CA VAL A 140 0.60 14.35 -16.02
C VAL A 140 0.85 13.33 -14.92
N GLY A 141 0.23 13.54 -13.76
CA GLY A 141 0.48 12.70 -12.58
C GLY A 141 -0.66 12.59 -11.59
N GLU A 142 -0.31 12.16 -10.39
CA GLU A 142 -1.21 12.12 -9.23
C GLU A 142 -1.64 13.54 -8.83
N ASP A 143 -2.75 13.66 -8.10
CA ASP A 143 -3.28 14.93 -7.60
C ASP A 143 -3.55 16.00 -8.66
N GLY A 144 -3.74 15.60 -9.92
CA GLY A 144 -4.14 16.49 -11.00
C GLY A 144 -3.00 17.36 -11.57
N ILE A 145 -1.74 17.04 -11.28
CA ILE A 145 -0.60 17.82 -11.78
C ILE A 145 -0.48 17.72 -13.30
N VAL A 146 -0.19 18.86 -13.92
CA VAL A 146 0.14 18.96 -15.35
C VAL A 146 1.35 19.86 -15.52
N TYR A 147 2.38 19.36 -16.19
CA TYR A 147 3.54 20.13 -16.60
C TYR A 147 3.59 20.20 -18.12
N ARG A 148 3.87 21.39 -18.64
CA ARG A 148 3.97 21.66 -20.08
C ARG A 148 5.33 22.23 -20.44
N THR A 149 5.89 21.79 -21.56
CA THR A 149 7.08 22.38 -22.18
C THR A 149 6.83 22.72 -23.65
N THR A 150 7.49 23.77 -24.15
CA THR A 150 7.52 24.18 -25.57
C THR A 150 8.95 24.25 -26.11
N GLU A 151 9.91 23.71 -25.36
CA GLU A 151 11.35 23.72 -25.70
C GLU A 151 11.98 22.34 -25.50
N GLY A 152 11.17 21.28 -25.62
CA GLY A 152 11.59 19.88 -25.50
C GLY A 152 12.02 19.51 -24.08
N GLY A 153 11.68 20.36 -23.11
CA GLY A 153 12.21 20.27 -21.76
C GLY A 153 13.72 20.50 -21.67
N VAL A 154 14.38 21.04 -22.70
CA VAL A 154 15.84 21.25 -22.77
C VAL A 154 16.21 22.64 -22.23
N GLN A 155 17.39 22.75 -21.61
CA GLN A 155 17.94 24.00 -21.07
C GLN A 155 18.18 25.04 -22.18
N SER A 156 17.65 26.25 -22.02
CA SER A 156 18.19 27.41 -22.73
C SER A 156 19.65 27.62 -22.29
N LYS A 157 20.59 27.59 -23.25
CA LYS A 157 22.05 27.69 -22.99
C LYS A 157 22.48 29.01 -22.34
N ASP A 158 21.57 29.98 -22.19
CA ASP A 158 21.88 31.36 -21.80
C ASP A 158 21.36 31.78 -20.40
N GLN A 159 20.65 30.90 -19.66
CA GLN A 159 20.05 31.28 -18.36
C GLN A 159 20.15 30.14 -17.32
N GLY A 160 21.23 30.12 -16.53
CA GLY A 160 21.31 29.36 -15.28
C GLY A 160 21.12 30.26 -14.07
N GLN A 161 20.41 29.80 -13.04
CA GLN A 161 20.35 30.49 -11.75
C GLN A 161 21.31 29.83 -10.76
N LEU A 162 22.30 30.58 -10.29
CA LEU A 162 23.26 30.10 -9.30
C LEU A 162 22.58 30.05 -7.93
N LEU A 163 22.34 28.85 -7.38
CA LEU A 163 21.79 28.66 -6.04
C LEU A 163 22.92 28.22 -5.10
N CYS A 164 23.21 29.04 -4.10
CA CYS A 164 24.28 28.79 -3.14
C CYS A 164 23.68 28.41 -1.77
N ALA A 165 24.05 27.24 -1.26
CA ALA A 165 23.80 26.83 0.12
C ALA A 165 25.14 26.67 0.86
N GLY A 166 25.49 27.66 1.69
CA GLY A 166 26.79 27.68 2.36
C GLY A 166 27.95 27.98 1.40
N SER A 167 29.02 27.18 1.43
CA SER A 167 30.21 27.35 0.58
C SER A 167 30.12 26.66 -0.79
N THR A 168 29.02 25.97 -1.05
CA THR A 168 28.76 25.27 -2.31
C THR A 168 27.71 26.04 -3.10
N CYS A 169 28.13 26.57 -4.25
CA CYS A 169 27.25 27.12 -5.26
C CYS A 169 27.14 26.09 -6.38
N GLU A 170 25.94 25.57 -6.59
CA GLU A 170 25.63 24.76 -7.76
C GLU A 170 24.77 25.62 -8.71
N GLU A 171 25.07 25.57 -10.00
CA GLU A 171 24.17 26.08 -11.03
C GLU A 171 22.98 25.12 -11.09
N GLU A 172 21.85 25.51 -10.51
CA GLU A 172 20.60 24.78 -10.65
C GLU A 172 19.97 25.22 -11.99
N PRO A 173 19.78 24.30 -12.93
CA PRO A 173 19.27 24.64 -14.25
C PRO A 173 17.81 25.10 -14.17
N LEU A 174 17.49 26.21 -14.83
CA LEU A 174 16.10 26.66 -15.00
C LEU A 174 15.38 25.66 -15.90
N SER A 175 14.39 24.96 -15.34
CA SER A 175 13.58 24.02 -16.08
C SER A 175 12.57 24.75 -16.98
N THR A 176 12.46 24.33 -18.24
CA THR A 176 11.48 24.89 -19.21
C THR A 176 10.10 24.25 -19.11
N TRP A 177 9.90 23.36 -18.12
CA TRP A 177 8.59 22.84 -17.77
C TRP A 177 7.87 23.82 -16.86
N ASN A 178 6.71 24.27 -17.31
CA ASN A 178 5.84 25.16 -16.54
C ASN A 178 4.66 24.35 -15.99
N PRO A 179 4.36 24.45 -14.69
CA PRO A 179 3.14 23.87 -14.15
C PRO A 179 1.92 24.58 -14.73
N VAL A 180 0.89 23.82 -15.08
CA VAL A 180 -0.38 24.33 -15.58
C VAL A 180 -1.51 23.81 -14.69
N GLU A 181 -2.46 24.68 -14.34
CA GLU A 181 -3.62 24.27 -13.58
C GLU A 181 -4.56 23.39 -14.43
N SER A 182 -4.76 22.15 -14.00
CA SER A 182 -5.69 21.20 -14.63
C SER A 182 -7.16 21.42 -14.22
N GLY A 183 -7.38 22.14 -13.11
CA GLY A 183 -8.70 22.37 -12.52
C GLY A 183 -9.27 21.16 -11.76
N THR A 184 -8.44 20.19 -11.37
CA THR A 184 -8.84 18.97 -10.66
C THR A 184 -7.74 18.50 -9.69
N GLU A 185 -8.13 17.76 -8.65
CA GLU A 185 -7.23 17.06 -7.71
C GLU A 185 -7.26 15.54 -7.94
N LEU A 186 -7.96 15.07 -8.98
CA LEU A 186 -8.01 13.65 -9.32
C LEU A 186 -6.74 13.24 -10.09
N ALA A 187 -6.26 12.03 -9.82
CA ALA A 187 -5.13 11.45 -10.55
C ALA A 187 -5.41 11.36 -12.06
N LEU A 188 -4.41 11.76 -12.85
CA LEU A 188 -4.40 11.72 -14.30
C LEU A 188 -3.53 10.52 -14.73
N ASN A 189 -4.05 9.66 -15.59
CA ASN A 189 -3.49 8.34 -15.86
C ASN A 189 -2.77 8.24 -17.22
N ASP A 190 -3.26 8.97 -18.23
CA ASP A 190 -2.69 8.93 -19.58
C ASP A 190 -2.96 10.23 -20.34
N VAL A 191 -2.09 10.55 -21.29
CA VAL A 191 -2.17 11.74 -22.14
C VAL A 191 -1.99 11.35 -23.61
N ALA A 192 -2.87 11.86 -24.47
CA ALA A 192 -2.81 11.68 -25.91
C ALA A 192 -2.72 13.03 -26.62
N PHE A 193 -1.87 13.07 -27.64
CA PHE A 193 -1.77 14.15 -28.60
C PHE A 193 -2.19 13.66 -29.98
N VAL A 194 -2.85 14.56 -30.71
CA VAL A 194 -3.08 14.40 -32.17
C VAL A 194 -2.23 15.39 -32.93
N ASP A 195 -2.09 16.61 -32.39
CA ASP A 195 -1.23 17.67 -32.90
C ASP A 195 -0.76 18.55 -31.73
N ILE A 196 0.02 19.59 -32.03
CA ILE A 196 0.55 20.55 -31.04
C ILE A 196 -0.53 21.30 -30.24
N ASN A 197 -1.76 21.41 -30.76
CA ASN A 197 -2.85 22.18 -30.16
C ASN A 197 -3.86 21.29 -29.43
N HIS A 198 -4.05 20.04 -29.84
CA HIS A 198 -5.11 19.19 -29.31
C HIS A 198 -4.54 18.08 -28.42
N ALA A 199 -4.87 18.16 -27.13
CA ALA A 199 -4.45 17.20 -26.12
C ALA A 199 -5.65 16.70 -25.29
N TRP A 200 -5.64 15.40 -24.98
CA TRP A 200 -6.62 14.77 -24.12
C TRP A 200 -5.93 14.04 -22.98
N VAL A 201 -6.52 14.10 -21.79
CA VAL A 201 -6.02 13.41 -20.60
C VAL A 201 -7.14 12.59 -19.99
N SER A 202 -6.87 11.32 -19.72
CA SER A 202 -7.77 10.45 -18.97
C SER A 202 -7.35 10.36 -17.51
N GLY A 203 -8.30 10.21 -16.59
CA GLY A 203 -8.03 10.14 -15.16
C GLY A 203 -9.04 9.32 -14.36
N ASP A 204 -8.95 9.44 -13.05
CA ASP A 204 -9.81 8.74 -12.09
C ASP A 204 -11.26 9.24 -12.12
N LYS A 205 -12.19 8.38 -11.68
CA LYS A 205 -13.65 8.69 -11.61
C LYS A 205 -14.25 9.16 -12.94
N GLY A 206 -13.85 8.51 -14.04
CA GLY A 206 -14.33 8.83 -15.39
C GLY A 206 -13.87 10.18 -15.93
N LEU A 207 -12.85 10.80 -15.33
CA LEU A 207 -12.41 12.12 -15.73
C LEU A 207 -11.75 12.08 -17.12
N ILE A 208 -12.19 12.98 -18.00
CA ILE A 208 -11.48 13.33 -19.22
C ILE A 208 -11.30 14.85 -19.24
N LEU A 209 -10.06 15.28 -19.51
CA LEU A 209 -9.74 16.68 -19.78
C LEU A 209 -9.40 16.82 -21.27
N PHE A 210 -9.86 17.91 -21.86
CA PHE A 210 -9.53 18.30 -23.24
C PHE A 210 -8.91 19.68 -23.23
N SER A 211 -7.85 19.85 -24.01
CA SER A 211 -7.19 21.12 -24.24
C SER A 211 -7.11 21.41 -25.75
N PRO A 212 -7.65 22.55 -26.21
CA PRO A 212 -7.56 23.01 -27.61
C PRO A 212 -6.33 23.89 -27.89
N ASP A 213 -5.48 24.12 -26.88
CA ASP A 213 -4.33 25.04 -26.93
C ASP A 213 -3.02 24.38 -26.44
N GLY A 214 -2.90 23.07 -26.64
CA GLY A 214 -1.68 22.31 -26.40
C GLY A 214 -1.37 22.12 -24.92
N GLY A 215 -2.39 22.12 -24.07
CA GLY A 215 -2.31 21.94 -22.62
C GLY A 215 -2.13 23.23 -21.82
N LEU A 216 -2.43 24.41 -22.39
CA LEU A 216 -2.43 25.69 -21.65
C LEU A 216 -3.71 25.87 -20.84
N THR A 217 -4.86 25.48 -21.39
CA THR A 217 -6.15 25.48 -20.70
C THR A 217 -6.84 24.12 -20.81
N TRP A 218 -7.53 23.73 -19.74
CA TRP A 218 -8.17 22.42 -19.63
C TRP A 218 -9.68 22.55 -19.40
N GLY A 219 -10.45 21.90 -20.28
CA GLY A 219 -11.89 21.74 -20.15
C GLY A 219 -12.25 20.33 -19.68
N ARG A 220 -12.95 20.23 -18.54
CA ARG A 220 -13.48 18.94 -18.08
C ARG A 220 -14.63 18.45 -18.96
N ARG A 221 -14.60 17.17 -19.31
CA ARG A 221 -15.66 16.47 -20.05
C ARG A 221 -16.33 15.42 -19.16
N ASN A 222 -17.65 15.34 -19.25
CA ASN A 222 -18.43 14.38 -18.49
C ASN A 222 -18.66 13.13 -19.33
N THR A 223 -18.16 12.00 -18.87
CA THR A 223 -18.26 10.70 -19.53
C THR A 223 -19.45 9.87 -19.03
N GLY A 224 -20.06 10.26 -17.91
CA GLY A 224 -21.16 9.52 -17.28
C GLY A 224 -20.75 8.18 -16.64
N VAL A 225 -19.44 7.91 -16.49
CA VAL A 225 -18.92 6.71 -15.80
C VAL A 225 -18.11 7.10 -14.57
N GLU A 226 -18.09 6.23 -13.55
CA GLU A 226 -17.26 6.42 -12.34
C GLU A 226 -16.00 5.54 -12.34
N ALA A 227 -15.85 4.68 -13.35
CA ALA A 227 -14.68 3.81 -13.48
C ALA A 227 -13.40 4.63 -13.73
N ARG A 228 -12.26 4.12 -13.24
CA ARG A 228 -10.96 4.69 -13.57
C ARG A 228 -10.65 4.47 -15.05
N LEU A 229 -10.30 5.54 -15.75
CA LEU A 229 -9.87 5.52 -17.15
C LEU A 229 -8.36 5.48 -17.18
N LEU A 230 -7.79 4.46 -17.85
CA LEU A 230 -6.38 4.08 -17.74
C LEU A 230 -5.56 4.48 -18.96
N SER A 231 -6.17 4.52 -20.14
CA SER A 231 -5.48 4.91 -21.37
C SER A 231 -6.43 5.55 -22.36
N VAL A 232 -5.92 6.55 -23.07
CA VAL A 232 -6.62 7.33 -24.10
C VAL A 232 -5.81 7.32 -25.38
N SER A 233 -6.49 7.16 -26.51
CA SER A 233 -5.88 7.25 -27.83
C SER A 233 -6.85 7.90 -28.81
N PHE A 234 -6.31 8.63 -29.78
CA PHE A 234 -7.08 9.33 -30.80
C PHE A 234 -6.46 9.06 -32.17
N ILE A 235 -7.31 9.03 -33.20
CA ILE A 235 -6.89 9.05 -34.59
C ILE A 235 -7.51 10.28 -35.27
N GLY A 236 -6.68 11.29 -35.50
CA GLY A 236 -7.19 12.61 -35.86
C GLY A 236 -7.92 13.29 -34.69
N VAL A 237 -8.48 14.47 -34.96
CA VAL A 237 -8.98 15.37 -33.90
C VAL A 237 -10.34 14.93 -33.37
N ASP A 238 -11.12 14.17 -34.16
CA ASP A 238 -12.52 13.87 -33.86
C ASP A 238 -12.73 12.47 -33.24
N ASP A 239 -11.99 11.46 -33.70
CA ASP A 239 -12.22 10.07 -33.33
C ASP A 239 -11.25 9.61 -32.24
N GLY A 240 -11.80 9.13 -31.13
CA GLY A 240 -11.01 8.73 -29.97
C GLY A 240 -11.63 7.63 -29.14
N VAL A 241 -10.77 6.88 -28.46
CA VAL A 241 -11.16 5.78 -27.57
C VAL A 241 -10.46 5.91 -26.24
N VAL A 242 -11.21 5.63 -25.18
CA VAL A 242 -10.69 5.53 -23.82
C VAL A 242 -11.08 4.18 -23.23
N VAL A 243 -10.11 3.55 -22.57
CA VAL A 243 -10.29 2.26 -21.90
C VAL A 243 -9.95 2.36 -20.41
N GLY A 244 -10.52 1.47 -19.61
CA GLY A 244 -10.32 1.52 -18.16
C GLY A 244 -10.72 0.25 -17.39
N GLU A 245 -10.93 0.43 -16.09
CA GLU A 245 -11.33 -0.65 -15.19
C GLU A 245 -12.71 -1.24 -15.54
N ASN A 246 -12.94 -2.48 -15.14
CA ASN A 246 -14.19 -3.23 -15.37
C ASN A 246 -14.60 -3.35 -16.85
N GLY A 247 -13.62 -3.43 -17.76
CA GLY A 247 -13.86 -3.49 -19.20
C GLY A 247 -14.56 -2.24 -19.74
N THR A 248 -14.35 -1.08 -19.12
CA THR A 248 -14.95 0.17 -19.59
C THR A 248 -14.30 0.59 -20.89
N ILE A 249 -15.10 0.81 -21.92
CA ILE A 249 -14.68 1.38 -23.21
C ILE A 249 -15.62 2.52 -23.55
N LEU A 250 -15.04 3.69 -23.82
CA LEU A 250 -15.74 4.87 -24.29
C LEU A 250 -15.19 5.26 -25.65
N VAL A 251 -16.06 5.68 -26.55
CA VAL A 251 -15.72 6.17 -27.89
C VAL A 251 -16.28 7.58 -28.08
N THR A 252 -15.55 8.39 -28.83
CA THR A 252 -15.98 9.71 -29.28
C THR A 252 -15.75 9.83 -30.79
N THR A 253 -16.57 10.65 -31.43
CA THR A 253 -16.50 11.00 -32.87
C THR A 253 -16.62 12.52 -33.08
N ASP A 254 -16.49 13.29 -31.99
CA ASP A 254 -16.64 14.74 -31.94
C ASP A 254 -15.52 15.40 -31.11
N GLY A 255 -14.35 14.76 -31.06
CA GLY A 255 -13.15 15.27 -30.39
C GLY A 255 -13.23 15.22 -28.87
N GLY A 256 -14.00 14.28 -28.33
CA GLY A 256 -14.19 14.12 -26.89
C GLY A 256 -15.17 15.12 -26.28
N MET A 257 -15.97 15.80 -27.10
CA MET A 257 -17.07 16.65 -26.62
C MET A 257 -18.18 15.80 -26.00
N THR A 258 -18.49 14.66 -26.64
CA THR A 258 -19.36 13.62 -26.10
C THR A 258 -18.68 12.26 -26.14
N TRP A 259 -18.97 11.46 -25.11
CA TRP A 259 -18.43 10.10 -24.97
C TRP A 259 -19.58 9.12 -24.88
N GLN A 260 -19.54 8.10 -25.72
CA GLN A 260 -20.53 7.02 -25.75
C GLN A 260 -19.88 5.73 -25.28
N ARG A 261 -20.61 4.94 -24.50
CA ARG A 261 -20.11 3.66 -24.00
C ARG A 261 -20.27 2.58 -25.06
N SER A 262 -19.17 1.96 -25.44
CA SER A 262 -19.17 0.79 -26.33
C SER A 262 -19.40 -0.50 -25.52
N VAL A 263 -19.99 -1.51 -26.16
CA VAL A 263 -20.17 -2.82 -25.53
C VAL A 263 -18.81 -3.53 -25.51
N SER A 264 -18.30 -3.79 -24.30
CA SER A 264 -17.06 -4.55 -24.13
C SER A 264 -17.34 -6.06 -24.15
N PRO A 265 -16.53 -6.86 -24.88
CA PRO A 265 -16.59 -8.32 -24.84
C PRO A 265 -16.13 -8.93 -23.49
N THR A 266 -15.50 -8.12 -22.63
CA THR A 266 -14.91 -8.56 -21.36
C THR A 266 -15.29 -7.63 -20.20
N SER A 267 -15.26 -8.17 -18.97
CA SER A 267 -15.32 -7.38 -17.73
C SER A 267 -13.95 -7.15 -17.10
N LEU A 268 -12.88 -7.70 -17.69
CA LEU A 268 -11.51 -7.54 -17.20
C LEU A 268 -11.02 -6.11 -17.41
N ARG A 269 -10.04 -5.69 -16.60
CA ARG A 269 -9.40 -4.39 -16.72
C ARG A 269 -8.65 -4.29 -18.05
N LEU A 270 -8.86 -3.19 -18.77
CA LEU A 270 -8.11 -2.83 -19.97
C LEU A 270 -7.04 -1.81 -19.61
N ASN A 271 -5.79 -2.11 -19.94
CA ASN A 271 -4.61 -1.38 -19.49
C ASN A 271 -4.16 -0.31 -20.49
N ALA A 272 -4.25 -0.57 -21.79
CA ALA A 272 -3.82 0.36 -22.83
C ALA A 272 -4.66 0.25 -24.10
N VAL A 273 -4.74 1.35 -24.85
CA VAL A 273 -5.38 1.42 -26.17
C VAL A 273 -4.50 2.18 -27.16
N ALA A 274 -4.47 1.74 -28.42
CA ALA A 274 -3.77 2.42 -29.50
C ALA A 274 -4.51 2.23 -30.83
N PHE A 275 -4.41 3.22 -31.71
CA PHE A 275 -4.87 3.15 -33.09
C PHE A 275 -3.74 2.73 -34.03
N ALA A 276 -4.05 1.87 -35.00
CA ALA A 276 -3.22 1.64 -36.17
C ALA A 276 -3.52 2.70 -37.25
N GLU A 277 -2.65 2.82 -38.26
CA GLU A 277 -2.76 3.82 -39.32
C GLU A 277 -4.06 3.70 -40.14
N ASP A 278 -4.60 2.49 -40.25
CA ASP A 278 -5.85 2.20 -40.97
C ASP A 278 -7.13 2.56 -40.18
N GLY A 279 -6.99 3.09 -38.96
CA GLY A 279 -8.11 3.41 -38.06
C GLY A 279 -8.60 2.23 -37.22
N THR A 280 -7.93 1.09 -37.28
CA THR A 280 -8.22 -0.04 -36.38
C THR A 280 -7.76 0.28 -34.96
N ALA A 281 -8.68 0.19 -33.99
CA ALA A 281 -8.36 0.38 -32.58
C ALA A 281 -8.04 -0.96 -31.91
N TRP A 282 -6.98 -0.96 -31.11
CA TRP A 282 -6.49 -2.11 -30.36
C TRP A 282 -6.47 -1.80 -28.88
N ALA A 283 -7.12 -2.64 -28.07
CA ALA A 283 -7.11 -2.53 -26.61
C ALA A 283 -6.54 -3.81 -26.00
N VAL A 284 -5.67 -3.65 -25.00
CA VAL A 284 -5.03 -4.76 -24.30
C VAL A 284 -5.29 -4.69 -22.80
N GLY A 285 -5.34 -5.82 -22.12
CA GLY A 285 -5.74 -5.89 -20.72
C GLY A 285 -5.25 -7.12 -19.96
N ASP A 286 -5.86 -7.32 -18.80
CA ASP A 286 -5.53 -8.42 -17.89
C ASP A 286 -5.86 -9.78 -18.51
N GLU A 287 -5.22 -10.83 -17.98
CA GLU A 287 -5.33 -12.22 -18.46
C GLU A 287 -5.07 -12.36 -19.98
N GLY A 288 -4.14 -11.56 -20.51
CA GLY A 288 -3.76 -11.60 -21.93
C GLY A 288 -4.86 -11.13 -22.88
N THR A 289 -5.85 -10.40 -22.38
CA THR A 289 -6.95 -9.89 -23.19
C THR A 289 -6.43 -8.96 -24.28
N MET A 290 -6.81 -9.24 -25.52
CA MET A 290 -6.60 -8.36 -26.67
C MET A 290 -7.91 -8.21 -27.44
N LEU A 291 -8.35 -6.97 -27.62
CA LEU A 291 -9.56 -6.59 -28.31
C LEU A 291 -9.19 -5.78 -29.56
N ARG A 292 -9.97 -5.97 -30.62
CA ARG A 292 -9.86 -5.23 -31.88
C ARG A 292 -11.20 -4.64 -32.28
N SER A 293 -11.17 -3.39 -32.72
CA SER A 293 -12.29 -2.69 -33.36
C SER A 293 -11.85 -2.18 -34.74
N ARG A 294 -12.65 -2.44 -35.76
CA ARG A 294 -12.42 -2.00 -37.16
C ARG A 294 -13.27 -0.78 -37.55
N ASP A 295 -14.01 -0.24 -36.60
CA ASP A 295 -14.97 0.85 -36.79
C ASP A 295 -14.72 2.00 -35.80
N GLY A 296 -13.43 2.28 -35.53
CA GLY A 296 -13.03 3.43 -34.70
C GLY A 296 -13.35 3.30 -33.20
N GLY A 297 -13.58 2.08 -32.70
CA GLY A 297 -13.89 1.81 -31.29
C GLY A 297 -15.37 1.64 -30.95
N VAL A 298 -16.25 1.57 -31.95
CA VAL A 298 -17.70 1.40 -31.74
C VAL A 298 -18.03 -0.06 -31.40
N THR A 299 -17.52 -1.02 -32.17
CA THR A 299 -17.70 -2.45 -31.91
C THR A 299 -16.37 -3.17 -31.72
N TRP A 300 -16.34 -4.09 -30.76
CA TRP A 300 -15.12 -4.78 -30.33
C TRP A 300 -15.24 -6.28 -30.47
N THR A 301 -14.16 -6.89 -30.93
CA THR A 301 -14.01 -8.34 -31.06
C THR A 301 -12.79 -8.78 -30.25
N GLN A 302 -12.94 -9.78 -29.40
CA GLN A 302 -11.81 -10.35 -28.66
C GLN A 302 -11.06 -11.33 -29.55
N LEU A 303 -9.74 -11.18 -29.64
CA LEU A 303 -8.89 -12.13 -30.36
C LEU A 303 -8.56 -13.32 -29.47
N GLY A 304 -8.69 -14.52 -30.04
CA GLY A 304 -8.24 -15.76 -29.43
C GLY A 304 -6.90 -16.20 -30.03
N PHE A 305 -5.95 -16.55 -29.17
CA PHE A 305 -4.67 -17.12 -29.58
C PHE A 305 -4.71 -18.65 -29.48
N GLN A 306 -3.97 -19.34 -30.35
CA GLN A 306 -3.89 -20.82 -30.35
C GLN A 306 -3.29 -21.36 -29.04
N LEU A 307 -2.42 -20.58 -28.40
CA LEU A 307 -2.03 -20.72 -27.00
C LEU A 307 -2.52 -19.46 -26.26
N PRO A 308 -3.44 -19.59 -25.28
CA PRO A 308 -3.94 -18.44 -24.54
C PRO A 308 -2.81 -17.68 -23.86
N LEU A 309 -2.78 -16.37 -24.06
CA LEU A 309 -1.94 -15.49 -23.27
C LEU A 309 -2.53 -15.45 -21.87
N THR A 310 -1.80 -15.92 -20.86
CA THR A 310 -2.26 -15.91 -19.46
C THR A 310 -1.75 -14.70 -18.69
N SER A 311 -0.71 -14.03 -19.19
CA SER A 311 -0.11 -12.85 -18.56
C SER A 311 -0.80 -11.57 -19.04
N ALA A 312 -1.00 -10.62 -18.12
CA ALA A 312 -1.62 -9.33 -18.43
C ALA A 312 -0.78 -8.54 -19.44
N LEU A 313 -1.41 -8.04 -20.50
CA LEU A 313 -0.79 -7.09 -21.42
C LEU A 313 -0.96 -5.68 -20.85
N ARG A 314 0.11 -4.89 -20.85
CA ARG A 314 0.20 -3.61 -20.14
C ARG A 314 0.28 -2.39 -21.06
N ALA A 315 0.93 -2.53 -22.21
CA ALA A 315 0.96 -1.48 -23.22
C ALA A 315 0.87 -2.04 -24.63
N VAL A 316 0.31 -1.22 -25.53
CA VAL A 316 0.25 -1.44 -26.97
C VAL A 316 0.58 -0.13 -27.65
N SER A 317 1.34 -0.17 -28.73
CA SER A 317 1.75 1.00 -29.50
C SER A 317 1.91 0.61 -30.97
N PHE A 318 1.50 1.51 -31.85
CA PHE A 318 1.59 1.37 -33.29
C PHE A 318 2.31 2.58 -33.88
N ASP A 319 3.05 2.34 -34.96
CA ASP A 319 3.56 3.38 -35.84
C ASP A 319 3.53 2.85 -37.29
N GLY A 320 2.67 3.44 -38.11
CA GLY A 320 2.27 2.89 -39.40
C GLY A 320 1.63 1.49 -39.26
N ALA A 321 2.03 0.57 -40.13
CA ALA A 321 1.57 -0.82 -40.13
C ALA A 321 2.23 -1.71 -39.05
N PHE A 322 3.31 -1.24 -38.42
CA PHE A 322 4.00 -1.99 -37.39
C PHE A 322 3.41 -1.68 -36.02
N GLY A 323 3.18 -2.72 -35.24
CA GLY A 323 2.65 -2.62 -33.88
C GLY A 323 3.37 -3.57 -32.94
N ALA A 324 3.45 -3.16 -31.68
CA ALA A 324 3.94 -4.02 -30.61
C ALA A 324 2.99 -3.96 -29.41
N ALA A 325 2.89 -5.07 -28.70
CA ALA A 325 2.22 -5.16 -27.42
C ALA A 325 3.14 -5.85 -26.42
N VAL A 326 3.22 -5.28 -25.22
CA VAL A 326 4.07 -5.80 -24.16
C VAL A 326 3.27 -6.04 -22.89
N GLY A 327 3.72 -6.98 -22.07
CA GLY A 327 2.99 -7.37 -20.87
C GLY A 327 3.85 -7.95 -19.76
N ALA A 328 3.13 -8.44 -18.75
CA ALA A 328 3.70 -9.19 -17.66
C ALA A 328 4.45 -10.44 -18.18
N GLU A 329 5.51 -10.82 -17.47
CA GLU A 329 6.38 -11.95 -17.83
C GLU A 329 7.27 -11.76 -19.07
N GLY A 330 7.49 -10.51 -19.50
CA GLY A 330 8.34 -10.24 -20.67
C GLY A 330 7.67 -10.65 -21.98
N ALA A 331 6.35 -10.79 -21.98
CA ALA A 331 5.59 -11.08 -23.18
C ALA A 331 5.74 -9.90 -24.15
N VAL A 332 6.30 -10.17 -25.33
CA VAL A 332 6.37 -9.22 -26.44
C VAL A 332 5.66 -9.85 -27.63
N LEU A 333 4.67 -9.14 -28.13
CA LEU A 333 3.95 -9.47 -29.36
C LEU A 333 4.26 -8.38 -30.38
N THR A 334 4.50 -8.77 -31.62
CA THR A 334 4.79 -7.86 -32.72
C THR A 334 3.90 -8.18 -33.91
N THR A 335 3.52 -7.15 -34.65
CA THR A 335 2.77 -7.24 -35.91
C THR A 335 3.40 -6.29 -36.92
N THR A 336 3.36 -6.69 -38.20
CA THR A 336 3.80 -5.87 -39.35
C THR A 336 2.65 -5.59 -40.31
N ASP A 337 1.42 -5.96 -39.94
CA ASP A 337 0.23 -5.97 -40.80
C ASP A 337 -1.00 -5.35 -40.11
N ASN A 338 -0.81 -4.24 -39.38
CA ASN A 338 -1.87 -3.54 -38.62
C ASN A 338 -2.55 -4.43 -37.56
N GLY A 339 -1.89 -5.49 -37.12
CA GLY A 339 -2.39 -6.44 -36.13
C GLY A 339 -3.26 -7.57 -36.68
N ASP A 340 -3.30 -7.77 -38.00
CA ASP A 340 -4.00 -8.93 -38.58
C ASP A 340 -3.32 -10.26 -38.19
N SER A 341 -1.99 -10.25 -38.03
CA SER A 341 -1.23 -11.34 -37.44
C SER A 341 -0.25 -10.85 -36.36
N TRP A 342 -0.19 -11.60 -35.26
CA TRP A 342 0.67 -11.30 -34.12
C TRP A 342 1.67 -12.44 -33.90
N GLY A 343 2.96 -12.12 -33.96
CA GLY A 343 4.06 -13.01 -33.64
C GLY A 343 4.56 -12.77 -32.21
N ARG A 344 4.63 -13.83 -31.39
CA ARG A 344 5.26 -13.78 -30.06
C ARG A 344 6.79 -13.83 -30.23
N GLN A 345 7.47 -12.86 -29.63
CA GLN A 345 8.93 -12.77 -29.62
C GLN A 345 9.47 -13.18 -28.24
N GLU A 346 10.66 -13.77 -28.22
CA GLU A 346 11.40 -14.08 -26.99
C GLU A 346 12.54 -13.06 -26.84
N ILE A 347 12.57 -12.35 -25.71
CA ILE A 347 13.65 -11.41 -25.37
C ILE A 347 14.91 -12.22 -25.04
N LEU A 348 16.06 -11.83 -25.59
CA LEU A 348 17.38 -12.37 -25.26
C LEU A 348 18.10 -11.38 -24.33
N ASP A 349 18.23 -11.71 -23.05
CA ASP A 349 19.10 -10.97 -22.13
C ASP A 349 20.54 -11.41 -22.37
N SER A 350 21.37 -10.54 -22.94
CA SER A 350 22.81 -10.77 -23.00
C SER A 350 23.54 -9.57 -22.38
N ASP A 351 23.94 -9.71 -21.11
CA ASP A 351 24.80 -8.74 -20.44
C ASP A 351 26.23 -8.72 -21.00
N ASP A 352 26.65 -9.79 -21.68
CA ASP A 352 27.99 -9.91 -22.27
C ASP A 352 27.87 -9.98 -23.79
N GLY A 353 28.57 -9.09 -24.51
CA GLY A 353 28.61 -9.00 -25.97
C GLY A 353 29.25 -10.20 -26.69
N SER A 354 29.09 -11.42 -26.18
CA SER A 354 29.54 -12.66 -26.77
C SER A 354 28.42 -13.35 -27.55
N ALA A 355 28.71 -13.75 -28.78
CA ALA A 355 27.77 -14.33 -29.74
C ALA A 355 27.40 -15.80 -29.46
N ILE A 356 27.47 -16.26 -28.20
CA ILE A 356 27.08 -17.62 -27.82
C ILE A 356 25.80 -17.53 -26.99
N SER A 357 24.69 -17.28 -27.68
CA SER A 357 23.36 -17.12 -27.09
C SER A 357 22.81 -18.46 -26.58
N GLN A 358 22.88 -18.71 -25.27
CA GLN A 358 21.84 -19.49 -24.64
C GLN A 358 20.57 -18.62 -24.66
N LYS A 359 19.52 -19.08 -25.35
CA LYS A 359 18.22 -18.38 -25.40
C LYS A 359 17.61 -18.37 -24.00
N VAL A 360 17.90 -17.34 -23.21
CA VAL A 360 17.26 -17.13 -21.91
C VAL A 360 16.06 -16.23 -22.14
N THR A 361 14.86 -16.81 -22.09
CA THR A 361 13.60 -16.06 -22.16
C THR A 361 13.51 -15.14 -20.95
N THR A 362 13.52 -13.82 -21.15
CA THR A 362 13.35 -12.90 -20.02
C THR A 362 11.95 -13.00 -19.47
N THR A 363 11.81 -13.09 -18.15
CA THR A 363 10.52 -13.12 -17.43
C THR A 363 10.11 -11.75 -16.87
N ARG A 364 10.78 -10.67 -17.31
CA ARG A 364 10.68 -9.32 -16.74
C ARG A 364 9.40 -8.61 -17.20
N PRO A 365 8.53 -8.09 -16.31
CA PRO A 365 7.32 -7.39 -16.74
C PRO A 365 7.65 -6.09 -17.45
N LEU A 366 7.05 -5.88 -18.63
CA LEU A 366 7.16 -4.66 -19.40
C LEU A 366 5.87 -3.83 -19.26
N ASN A 367 6.00 -2.52 -19.10
CA ASN A 367 4.90 -1.62 -18.74
C ASN A 367 4.67 -0.54 -19.78
N GLY A 368 5.65 0.35 -19.99
CA GLY A 368 5.60 1.38 -21.01
C GLY A 368 6.11 0.84 -22.34
N LEU A 369 5.53 1.30 -23.43
CA LEU A 369 5.93 0.93 -24.79
C LEU A 369 5.82 2.13 -25.72
N THR A 370 6.86 2.37 -26.50
CA THR A 370 6.86 3.32 -27.60
C THR A 370 7.48 2.65 -28.82
N VAL A 371 6.88 2.83 -29.98
CA VAL A 371 7.33 2.28 -31.25
C VAL A 371 7.53 3.43 -32.23
N LYS A 372 8.64 3.40 -32.99
CA LYS A 372 8.92 4.32 -34.09
C LYS A 372 9.53 3.61 -35.29
N VAL A 373 9.05 3.95 -36.47
CA VAL A 373 9.54 3.49 -37.77
C VAL A 373 10.20 4.66 -38.50
N SER A 374 11.48 4.52 -38.81
CA SER A 374 12.23 5.50 -39.60
C SER A 374 11.71 5.62 -41.02
N GLU A 375 11.95 6.76 -41.68
CA GLU A 375 11.72 6.93 -43.12
C GLU A 375 12.45 5.88 -43.99
N SER A 376 13.54 5.29 -43.47
CA SER A 376 14.28 4.18 -44.09
C SER A 376 13.61 2.81 -43.93
N GLY A 377 12.53 2.71 -43.14
CA GLY A 377 11.85 1.46 -42.77
C GLY A 377 12.45 0.72 -41.57
N ASP A 378 13.45 1.31 -40.90
CA ASP A 378 14.05 0.74 -39.69
C ASP A 378 13.10 0.89 -38.50
N VAL A 379 12.81 -0.21 -37.80
CA VAL A 379 11.87 -0.24 -36.68
C VAL A 379 12.62 -0.26 -35.35
N SER A 380 12.37 0.74 -34.51
CA SER A 380 12.82 0.77 -33.12
C SER A 380 11.64 0.81 -32.16
N ALA A 381 11.75 0.05 -31.07
CA ALA A 381 10.80 0.11 -29.98
C ALA A 381 11.53 0.19 -28.65
N TRP A 382 10.93 0.91 -27.71
CA TRP A 382 11.42 1.07 -26.35
C TRP A 382 10.36 0.57 -25.40
N ALA A 383 10.75 -0.35 -24.53
CA ALA A 383 9.89 -0.90 -23.49
C ALA A 383 10.52 -0.66 -22.12
N THR A 384 9.70 -0.30 -21.15
CA THR A 384 10.17 -0.04 -19.79
C THR A 384 9.80 -1.20 -18.87
N SER A 385 10.71 -1.59 -17.98
CA SER A 385 10.40 -2.53 -16.91
C SER A 385 10.36 -1.80 -15.56
N ASP A 386 9.26 -1.97 -14.85
CA ASP A 386 9.19 -1.62 -13.43
C ASP A 386 9.69 -2.81 -12.63
N GLU A 387 11.00 -2.83 -12.37
CA GLU A 387 11.58 -3.71 -11.37
C GLU A 387 11.28 -3.14 -9.98
N LYS A 388 10.03 -3.26 -9.51
CA LYS A 388 9.76 -3.21 -8.06
C LYS A 388 10.13 -4.53 -7.42
N VAL A 389 11.43 -4.83 -7.48
CA VAL A 389 12.02 -5.91 -6.69
C VAL A 389 12.13 -5.38 -5.25
N TRP A 390 11.06 -5.60 -4.48
CA TRP A 390 11.07 -5.60 -3.01
C TRP A 390 11.24 -4.24 -2.29
N GLN A 391 10.28 -3.34 -2.46
CA GLN A 391 10.19 -2.09 -1.70
C GLN A 391 9.31 -2.19 -0.43
N TRP A 392 9.54 -3.15 0.47
CA TRP A 392 8.92 -3.07 1.80
C TRP A 392 10.01 -3.04 2.85
N GLY A 393 10.40 -1.84 3.24
CA GLY A 393 11.27 -1.61 4.36
C GLY A 393 10.41 -1.22 5.55
N LEU A 394 10.48 -2.00 6.63
CA LEU A 394 9.85 -1.63 7.90
C LEU A 394 10.21 -0.20 8.34
N LEU A 395 11.45 0.22 8.06
CA LEU A 395 11.96 1.55 8.34
C LEU A 395 11.48 2.62 7.33
N GLY A 396 11.19 2.21 6.09
CA GLY A 396 10.68 3.08 5.03
C GLY A 396 9.17 3.39 5.13
N GLY A 397 8.45 2.68 6.01
CA GLY A 397 7.02 2.90 6.24
C GLY A 397 6.09 2.22 5.23
N ASP A 398 6.63 1.68 4.14
CA ASP A 398 5.88 0.81 3.22
C ASP A 398 5.96 -0.64 3.70
N LEU A 399 4.81 -1.17 4.15
CA LEU A 399 4.66 -2.57 4.55
C LEU A 399 4.22 -3.47 3.38
N GLY A 400 4.09 -2.90 2.19
CA GLY A 400 3.67 -3.56 0.98
C GLY A 400 2.17 -3.77 0.88
N VAL A 401 1.79 -4.56 -0.12
CA VAL A 401 0.41 -4.91 -0.45
C VAL A 401 0.17 -6.39 -0.17
N SER A 402 -1.00 -6.69 0.40
CA SER A 402 -1.45 -8.06 0.63
C SER A 402 -1.69 -8.75 -0.72
N PRO A 403 -1.00 -9.86 -1.04
CA PRO A 403 -1.18 -10.58 -2.30
C PRO A 403 -2.60 -11.15 -2.46
N ARG A 404 -3.32 -11.33 -1.36
CA ARG A 404 -4.68 -11.89 -1.33
C ARG A 404 -5.75 -10.84 -1.54
N SER A 405 -5.59 -9.66 -0.93
CA SER A 405 -6.63 -8.63 -0.94
C SER A 405 -6.35 -7.45 -1.87
N GLY A 406 -5.10 -7.30 -2.33
CA GLY A 406 -4.68 -6.13 -3.12
C GLY A 406 -4.66 -4.82 -2.34
N VAL A 407 -4.92 -4.85 -1.02
CA VAL A 407 -4.97 -3.66 -0.16
C VAL A 407 -3.59 -3.42 0.48
N PRO A 408 -3.14 -2.15 0.62
CA PRO A 408 -1.93 -1.81 1.35
C PRO A 408 -1.97 -2.32 2.81
N ILE A 409 -0.96 -3.09 3.20
CA ILE A 409 -0.83 -3.70 4.53
C ILE A 409 -0.73 -2.63 5.60
N PHE A 410 -0.03 -1.52 5.33
CA PHE A 410 0.03 -0.38 6.25
C PHE A 410 -1.36 0.15 6.64
N LYS A 411 -2.28 0.26 5.67
CA LYS A 411 -3.66 0.70 5.94
C LYS A 411 -4.42 -0.32 6.80
N MET A 412 -4.24 -1.61 6.53
CA MET A 412 -4.86 -2.69 7.31
C MET A 412 -4.35 -2.68 8.76
N VAL A 413 -3.04 -2.69 8.95
CA VAL A 413 -2.38 -2.69 10.27
C VAL A 413 -2.72 -1.43 11.06
N LYS A 414 -2.64 -0.24 10.43
CA LYS A 414 -3.01 1.03 11.08
C LYS A 414 -4.46 1.04 11.57
N THR A 415 -5.38 0.52 10.75
CA THR A 415 -6.80 0.45 11.12
C THR A 415 -7.04 -0.55 12.25
N GLY A 416 -6.44 -1.74 12.16
CA GLY A 416 -6.53 -2.75 13.23
C GLY A 416 -5.94 -2.26 14.55
N LEU A 417 -4.75 -1.65 14.52
CA LEU A 417 -4.12 -1.04 15.69
C LEU A 417 -4.99 0.04 16.32
N ARG A 418 -5.56 0.95 15.52
CA ARG A 418 -6.46 1.99 16.02
C ARG A 418 -7.68 1.39 16.74
N ASN A 419 -8.29 0.38 16.14
CA ASN A 419 -9.48 -0.26 16.69
C ASN A 419 -9.15 -0.99 18.00
N SER A 420 -8.05 -1.75 18.05
CA SER A 420 -7.57 -2.41 19.28
C SER A 420 -7.20 -1.42 20.37
N ALA A 421 -6.55 -0.30 20.00
CA ALA A 421 -6.20 0.75 20.94
C ALA A 421 -7.44 1.38 21.59
N ILE A 422 -8.51 1.60 20.83
CA ILE A 422 -9.77 2.13 21.39
C ILE A 422 -10.36 1.15 22.40
N LEU A 423 -10.42 -0.14 22.06
CA LEU A 423 -10.92 -1.18 22.97
C LEU A 423 -10.09 -1.22 24.26
N ALA A 424 -8.76 -1.23 24.15
CA ALA A 424 -7.82 -1.21 25.27
C ALA A 424 -7.97 0.03 26.15
N VAL A 425 -7.99 1.22 25.55
CA VAL A 425 -8.06 2.50 26.29
C VAL A 425 -9.39 2.63 27.02
N VAL A 426 -10.52 2.31 26.37
CA VAL A 426 -11.84 2.40 27.01
C VAL A 426 -11.94 1.39 28.14
N ALA A 427 -11.50 0.14 27.94
CA ALA A 427 -11.47 -0.86 29.00
C ALA A 427 -10.61 -0.42 30.19
N PHE A 428 -9.44 0.18 29.93
CA PHE A 428 -8.55 0.69 30.98
C PHE A 428 -9.16 1.87 31.75
N LEU A 429 -9.77 2.83 31.04
CA LEU A 429 -10.44 3.99 31.64
C LEU A 429 -11.65 3.62 32.51
N VAL A 430 -12.31 2.49 32.23
CA VAL A 430 -13.39 1.96 33.07
C VAL A 430 -12.82 1.10 34.20
N ALA A 431 -11.91 0.19 33.90
CA ALA A 431 -11.39 -0.78 34.85
C ALA A 431 -10.60 -0.15 35.98
N VAL A 432 -9.67 0.77 35.69
CA VAL A 432 -8.78 1.33 36.71
C VAL A 432 -9.54 2.12 37.78
N PRO A 433 -10.42 3.09 37.46
CA PRO A 433 -11.13 3.85 38.49
C PRO A 433 -12.09 2.99 39.29
N THR A 434 -12.84 2.10 38.63
CA THR A 434 -13.84 1.25 39.30
C THR A 434 -13.20 0.25 40.25
N SER A 435 -12.10 -0.38 39.82
CA SER A 435 -11.37 -1.37 40.63
C SER A 435 -10.58 -0.73 41.77
N LEU A 436 -9.96 0.43 41.56
CA LEU A 436 -9.29 1.17 42.63
C LEU A 436 -10.30 1.66 43.67
N ALA A 437 -11.43 2.23 43.25
CA ALA A 437 -12.47 2.68 44.16
C ALA A 437 -13.01 1.52 45.01
N ALA A 438 -13.33 0.39 44.38
CA ALA A 438 -13.78 -0.80 45.09
C ALA A 438 -12.69 -1.37 46.01
N GLY A 439 -11.43 -1.41 45.56
CA GLY A 439 -10.31 -2.02 46.29
C GLY A 439 -9.92 -1.21 47.52
N VAL A 440 -9.90 0.12 47.38
CA VAL A 440 -9.71 1.05 48.50
C VAL A 440 -10.86 0.93 49.49
N TRP A 441 -12.11 0.91 49.01
CA TRP A 441 -13.27 0.84 49.89
C TRP A 441 -13.26 -0.45 50.74
N VAL A 442 -12.99 -1.59 50.09
CA VAL A 442 -12.88 -2.90 50.74
C VAL A 442 -11.66 -2.96 51.67
N GLY A 443 -10.53 -2.36 51.29
CA GLY A 443 -9.32 -2.34 52.12
C GLY A 443 -9.44 -1.48 53.38
N VAL A 444 -10.21 -0.38 53.34
CA VAL A 444 -10.49 0.46 54.51
C VAL A 444 -11.47 -0.23 55.46
N HIS A 445 -12.37 -1.07 54.95
CA HIS A 445 -13.39 -1.79 55.73
C HIS A 445 -13.24 -3.32 55.57
N PRO A 446 -12.15 -3.91 56.11
CA PRO A 446 -11.93 -5.34 56.03
C PRO A 446 -13.04 -6.13 56.76
N ASP A 447 -13.28 -7.36 56.30
CA ASP A 447 -14.23 -8.33 56.86
C ASP A 447 -15.73 -7.98 56.75
N THR A 448 -16.07 -6.94 56.00
CA THR A 448 -17.47 -6.62 55.66
C THR A 448 -18.09 -7.67 54.73
N LYS A 449 -19.43 -7.73 54.66
CA LYS A 449 -20.14 -8.61 53.70
C LYS A 449 -19.73 -8.31 52.25
N LEU A 450 -19.57 -7.03 51.92
CA LEU A 450 -19.12 -6.56 50.61
C LEU A 450 -17.67 -6.93 50.34
N ASP A 451 -16.78 -6.84 51.33
CA ASP A 451 -15.41 -7.38 51.22
C ASP A 451 -15.44 -8.87 50.85
N ARG A 452 -16.16 -9.69 51.62
CA ARG A 452 -16.24 -11.13 51.35
C ARG A 452 -16.79 -11.43 49.96
N LEU A 453 -17.86 -10.75 49.53
CA LEU A 453 -18.46 -10.91 48.21
C LEU A 453 -17.48 -10.55 47.08
N LEU A 454 -16.88 -9.36 47.14
CA LEU A 454 -15.98 -8.87 46.09
C LEU A 454 -14.66 -9.64 46.07
N SER A 455 -14.10 -9.95 47.24
CA SER A 455 -12.86 -10.73 47.37
C SER A 455 -13.05 -12.17 46.89
N GLN A 456 -14.15 -12.85 47.26
CA GLN A 456 -14.46 -14.19 46.76
C GLN A 456 -14.82 -14.19 45.28
N GLY A 457 -15.61 -13.21 44.81
CA GLY A 457 -15.94 -13.05 43.40
C GLY A 457 -14.70 -12.83 42.54
N SER A 458 -13.77 -11.99 43.00
CA SER A 458 -12.50 -11.75 42.30
C SER A 458 -11.63 -12.99 42.17
N LEU A 459 -11.68 -13.92 43.13
CA LEU A 459 -10.96 -15.20 43.04
C LEU A 459 -11.52 -16.05 41.90
N LEU A 460 -12.85 -16.12 41.75
CA LEU A 460 -13.49 -16.83 40.64
C LEU A 460 -13.09 -16.23 39.30
N THR A 461 -13.13 -14.91 39.15
CA THR A 461 -12.77 -14.24 37.89
C THR A 461 -11.29 -14.45 37.53
N ILE A 462 -10.38 -14.41 38.50
CA ILE A 462 -8.94 -14.65 38.25
C ILE A 462 -8.67 -16.11 37.87
N SER A 463 -9.47 -17.05 38.38
CA SER A 463 -9.36 -18.45 38.01
C SER A 463 -9.93 -18.78 36.63
N LEU A 464 -10.79 -17.91 36.07
CA LEU A 464 -11.37 -18.10 34.74
C LEU A 464 -10.51 -17.38 33.69
N PRO A 465 -10.11 -18.06 32.61
CA PRO A 465 -9.53 -17.39 31.46
C PRO A 465 -10.50 -16.33 30.91
N GLU A 466 -9.96 -15.23 30.38
CA GLU A 466 -10.75 -14.12 29.83
C GLU A 466 -11.71 -14.58 28.71
N PHE A 467 -11.30 -15.57 27.92
CA PHE A 467 -12.12 -16.14 26.86
C PHE A 467 -13.37 -16.84 27.40
N VAL A 468 -13.27 -17.50 28.56
CA VAL A 468 -14.41 -18.14 29.24
C VAL A 468 -15.34 -17.06 29.74
N THR A 469 -14.80 -16.00 30.34
CA THR A 469 -15.58 -14.85 30.82
C THR A 469 -16.34 -14.20 29.65
N GLY A 470 -15.68 -13.99 28.51
CA GLY A 470 -16.31 -13.45 27.30
C GLY A 470 -17.45 -14.33 26.77
N ILE A 471 -17.23 -15.65 26.70
CA ILE A 471 -18.26 -16.61 26.29
C ILE A 471 -19.44 -16.61 27.26
N LEU A 472 -19.20 -16.57 28.58
CA LEU A 472 -20.26 -16.48 29.58
C LEU A 472 -21.06 -15.18 29.45
N LEU A 473 -20.39 -14.04 29.21
CA LEU A 473 -21.05 -12.76 28.97
C LEU A 473 -21.93 -12.81 27.72
N ILE A 474 -21.47 -13.44 26.63
CA ILE A 474 -22.30 -13.69 25.44
C ILE A 474 -23.52 -14.54 25.80
N LEU A 475 -23.33 -15.65 26.51
CA LEU A 475 -24.43 -16.54 26.89
C LEU A 475 -25.47 -15.82 27.75
N ILE A 476 -25.05 -15.01 28.73
CA ILE A 476 -25.95 -14.34 29.65
C ILE A 476 -26.63 -13.14 28.97
N PHE A 477 -25.84 -12.19 28.45
CA PHE A 477 -26.35 -10.90 27.99
C PHE A 477 -26.85 -10.90 26.56
N SER A 478 -26.33 -11.80 25.71
CA SER A 478 -26.76 -11.90 24.32
C SER A 478 -27.78 -13.02 24.12
N SER A 479 -27.50 -14.23 24.60
CA SER A 479 -28.38 -15.38 24.36
C SER A 479 -29.56 -15.46 25.33
N TRP A 480 -29.36 -15.22 26.62
CA TRP A 480 -30.41 -15.38 27.63
C TRP A 480 -31.25 -14.11 27.85
N LEU A 481 -30.58 -12.95 27.93
CA LEU A 481 -31.23 -11.67 28.21
C LEU A 481 -31.56 -10.88 26.93
N GLU A 482 -30.92 -11.17 25.80
CA GLU A 482 -31.06 -10.44 24.53
C GLU A 482 -30.83 -8.92 24.64
N TRP A 483 -30.05 -8.47 25.64
CA TRP A 483 -29.78 -7.05 25.86
C TRP A 483 -28.72 -6.49 24.92
N LEU A 484 -27.76 -7.33 24.51
CA LEU A 484 -26.57 -6.91 23.79
C LEU A 484 -26.26 -7.86 22.61
N PRO A 485 -25.68 -7.35 21.52
CA PRO A 485 -25.29 -8.18 20.38
C PRO A 485 -24.10 -9.09 20.73
N SER A 486 -24.08 -10.30 20.18
CA SER A 486 -22.99 -11.27 20.39
C SER A 486 -21.74 -11.00 19.55
N SER A 487 -21.90 -10.25 18.46
CA SER A 487 -20.82 -9.92 17.53
C SER A 487 -20.62 -8.42 17.40
N SER A 488 -19.35 -8.05 17.21
CA SER A 488 -18.89 -6.67 17.13
C SER A 488 -18.35 -6.29 15.75
N ILE A 489 -19.07 -6.74 14.71
CA ILE A 489 -18.76 -6.44 13.31
C ILE A 489 -19.15 -4.98 13.02
N MET A 490 -18.27 -4.26 12.32
CA MET A 490 -18.49 -2.87 11.86
C MET A 490 -18.33 -2.81 10.34
N LEU A 491 -19.15 -2.01 9.66
CA LEU A 491 -18.97 -1.78 8.22
C LEU A 491 -17.77 -0.84 7.96
N PRO A 492 -17.07 -1.00 6.82
CA PRO A 492 -15.98 -0.10 6.45
C PRO A 492 -16.44 1.37 6.38
N GLY A 493 -15.84 2.24 7.18
CA GLY A 493 -16.12 3.69 7.18
C GLY A 493 -17.10 4.18 8.26
N GLU A 494 -17.78 3.29 9.00
CA GLU A 494 -18.61 3.70 10.14
C GLU A 494 -17.75 4.18 11.33
N ALA A 495 -18.16 5.27 11.97
CA ALA A 495 -17.51 5.76 13.18
C ALA A 495 -17.80 4.82 14.35
N ILE A 496 -16.77 4.47 15.14
CA ILE A 496 -16.86 3.53 16.26
C ILE A 496 -17.90 3.94 17.31
N TRP A 497 -18.11 5.25 17.48
CA TRP A 497 -19.07 5.81 18.42
C TRP A 497 -20.53 5.77 17.96
N SER A 498 -20.78 5.38 16.71
CA SER A 498 -22.15 5.29 16.18
C SER A 498 -22.95 4.12 16.77
N ARG A 499 -22.26 3.07 17.24
CA ARG A 499 -22.87 1.88 17.86
C ARG A 499 -22.12 1.47 19.13
N PRO A 500 -22.28 2.22 20.24
CA PRO A 500 -21.57 1.91 21.48
C PRO A 500 -21.98 0.57 22.09
N GLU A 501 -23.21 0.09 21.84
CA GLU A 501 -23.69 -1.21 22.36
C GLU A 501 -22.81 -2.39 21.94
N VAL A 502 -22.16 -2.28 20.79
CA VAL A 502 -21.29 -3.30 20.21
C VAL A 502 -19.97 -3.46 21.00
N LEU A 503 -19.55 -2.43 21.72
CA LEU A 503 -18.29 -2.44 22.48
C LEU A 503 -18.47 -2.98 23.91
N VAL A 504 -19.70 -3.05 24.41
CA VAL A 504 -19.99 -3.29 25.83
C VAL A 504 -19.47 -4.66 26.29
N LEU A 505 -19.76 -5.73 25.57
CA LEU A 505 -19.33 -7.08 25.97
C LEU A 505 -17.80 -7.28 25.89
N PRO A 506 -17.10 -6.87 24.80
CA PRO A 506 -15.64 -6.87 24.77
C PRO A 506 -15.02 -6.08 25.94
N ILE A 507 -15.52 -4.86 26.19
CA ILE A 507 -15.01 -3.99 27.25
C ILE A 507 -15.24 -4.63 28.63
N LEU A 508 -16.42 -5.21 28.89
CA LEU A 508 -16.72 -5.88 30.16
C LEU A 508 -15.83 -7.10 30.38
N THR A 509 -15.49 -7.83 29.33
CA THR A 509 -14.59 -8.99 29.40
C THR A 509 -13.21 -8.57 29.89
N ILE A 510 -12.61 -7.56 29.25
CA ILE A 510 -11.29 -7.03 29.63
C ILE A 510 -11.36 -6.35 31.01
N THR A 511 -12.43 -5.60 31.26
CA THR A 511 -12.66 -4.91 32.54
C THR A 511 -12.76 -5.89 33.68
N GLY A 512 -13.46 -7.02 33.53
CA GLY A 512 -13.58 -8.04 34.57
C GLY A 512 -12.24 -8.63 34.98
N ALA A 513 -11.38 -8.95 34.00
CA ALA A 513 -10.04 -9.47 34.24
C ALA A 513 -9.17 -8.46 35.01
N LEU A 514 -9.11 -7.21 34.54
CA LEU A 514 -8.35 -6.14 35.20
C LEU A 514 -8.93 -5.78 36.57
N PHE A 515 -10.26 -5.77 36.70
CA PHE A 515 -10.96 -5.37 37.91
C PHE A 515 -10.59 -6.28 39.08
N ALA A 516 -10.70 -7.60 38.90
CA ALA A 516 -10.41 -8.57 39.96
C ALA A 516 -8.96 -8.46 40.43
N TYR A 517 -8.04 -8.26 39.50
CA TYR A 517 -6.61 -8.14 39.78
C TYR A 517 -6.26 -6.85 40.53
N ILE A 518 -6.69 -5.68 40.01
CA ILE A 518 -6.42 -4.37 40.62
C ILE A 518 -7.11 -4.25 41.99
N LEU A 519 -8.35 -4.72 42.10
CA LEU A 519 -9.11 -4.75 43.36
C LEU A 519 -8.32 -5.45 44.46
N ARG A 520 -7.85 -6.67 44.21
CA ARG A 520 -7.12 -7.47 45.21
C ARG A 520 -5.82 -6.81 45.62
N MET A 521 -5.08 -6.26 44.66
CA MET A 521 -3.81 -5.59 44.94
C MET A 521 -4.01 -4.32 45.76
N ALA A 522 -4.94 -3.45 45.34
CA ALA A 522 -5.31 -2.24 46.08
C ALA A 522 -5.80 -2.57 47.50
N ARG A 523 -6.67 -3.57 47.65
CA ARG A 523 -7.16 -4.04 48.96
C ARG A 523 -6.00 -4.46 49.86
N SER A 524 -5.08 -5.30 49.36
CA SER A 524 -3.95 -5.79 50.14
C SER A 524 -3.06 -4.66 50.64
N ASN A 525 -2.67 -3.75 49.74
CA ASN A 525 -1.79 -2.63 50.08
C ASN A 525 -2.46 -1.62 51.02
N VAL A 526 -3.77 -1.39 50.86
CA VAL A 526 -4.54 -0.51 51.76
C VAL A 526 -4.62 -1.10 53.16
N ILE A 527 -4.88 -2.40 53.31
CA ILE A 527 -4.90 -3.06 54.63
C ILE A 527 -3.53 -2.96 55.31
N GLU A 528 -2.45 -3.19 54.57
CA GLU A 528 -1.09 -3.07 55.07
C GLU A 528 -0.80 -1.65 55.59
N VAL A 529 -1.11 -0.62 54.79
CA VAL A 529 -0.87 0.77 55.17
C VAL A 529 -1.78 1.23 56.30
N MET A 530 -3.04 0.80 56.33
CA MET A 530 -3.98 1.10 57.42
C MET A 530 -3.49 0.60 58.79
N ASN A 531 -2.73 -0.50 58.79
CA ASN A 531 -2.15 -1.09 60.00
C ASN A 531 -0.78 -0.50 60.41
N SER A 532 -0.28 0.49 59.66
CA SER A 532 1.00 1.13 59.96
C SER A 532 0.95 2.06 61.20
N GLU A 533 2.10 2.24 61.87
CA GLU A 533 2.21 3.05 63.09
C GLU A 533 1.84 4.52 62.88
N TYR A 534 2.18 5.09 61.72
CA TYR A 534 1.88 6.50 61.41
C TYR A 534 0.39 6.73 61.15
N VAL A 535 -0.30 5.79 60.51
CA VAL A 535 -1.77 5.85 60.34
C VAL A 535 -2.47 5.71 61.68
N ARG A 536 -2.05 4.74 62.52
CA ARG A 536 -2.60 4.58 63.87
C ARG A 536 -2.43 5.84 64.71
N THR A 537 -1.26 6.49 64.63
CA THR A 537 -0.99 7.77 65.31
C THR A 537 -1.89 8.90 64.81
N ALA A 538 -2.12 8.98 63.49
CA ALA A 538 -3.02 9.97 62.88
C ALA A 538 -4.48 9.81 63.36
N ILE A 539 -4.95 8.56 63.47
CA ILE A 539 -6.28 8.23 64.00
C ILE A 539 -6.38 8.61 65.48
N LEU A 540 -5.36 8.28 66.29
CA LEU A 540 -5.32 8.62 67.72
C LEU A 540 -5.29 10.14 67.99
N LYS A 541 -4.75 10.93 67.05
CA LYS A 541 -4.79 12.39 67.08
C LYS A 541 -6.17 12.98 66.72
N GLY A 542 -7.17 12.16 66.43
CA GLY A 542 -8.55 12.58 66.15
C GLY A 542 -8.79 13.08 64.72
N LEU A 543 -7.90 12.78 63.78
CA LEU A 543 -8.14 13.14 62.37
C LEU A 543 -9.32 12.33 61.80
N PRO A 544 -10.21 12.96 61.00
CA PRO A 544 -11.35 12.25 60.42
C PRO A 544 -10.88 11.23 59.38
N MET A 545 -11.53 10.06 59.33
CA MET A 545 -11.10 8.90 58.53
C MET A 545 -10.90 9.25 57.05
N HIS A 546 -11.79 10.04 56.43
CA HIS A 546 -11.65 10.44 55.03
C HIS A 546 -10.34 11.20 54.75
N ARG A 547 -9.88 12.03 55.71
CA ARG A 547 -8.64 12.80 55.58
C ARG A 547 -7.42 11.91 55.81
N VAL A 548 -7.52 10.95 56.73
CA VAL A 548 -6.49 9.93 56.93
C VAL A 548 -6.32 9.12 55.64
N VAL A 549 -7.42 8.63 55.07
CA VAL A 549 -7.41 7.83 53.84
C VAL A 549 -6.84 8.61 52.67
N ILE A 550 -7.38 9.79 52.34
CA ILE A 550 -6.97 10.54 51.14
C ILE A 550 -5.54 11.07 51.24
N ARG A 551 -5.13 11.56 52.42
CA ARG A 551 -3.85 12.26 52.58
C ARG A 551 -2.70 11.33 52.97
N HIS A 552 -2.95 10.26 53.74
CA HIS A 552 -1.91 9.43 54.33
C HIS A 552 -1.91 7.99 53.81
N VAL A 553 -3.08 7.41 53.53
CA VAL A 553 -3.18 6.00 53.11
C VAL A 553 -3.04 5.88 51.60
N LEU A 554 -3.89 6.57 50.82
CA LEU A 554 -3.95 6.43 49.35
C LEU A 554 -2.60 6.68 48.66
N PRO A 555 -1.86 7.77 48.95
CA PRO A 555 -0.61 8.04 48.25
C PRO A 555 0.47 6.97 48.52
N ASN A 556 0.41 6.26 49.64
CA ASN A 556 1.39 5.24 49.99
C ASN A 556 0.93 3.83 49.59
N ALA A 557 -0.37 3.54 49.72
CA ALA A 557 -0.96 2.24 49.40
C ALA A 557 -1.09 2.00 47.88
N LEU A 558 -1.28 3.06 47.09
CA LEU A 558 -1.50 2.90 45.64
C LEU A 558 -0.22 2.85 44.82
N LEU A 559 0.94 3.26 45.36
CA LEU A 559 2.21 3.23 44.60
C LEU A 559 2.52 1.83 44.04
N PRO A 560 2.47 0.73 44.84
CA PRO A 560 2.70 -0.61 44.29
C PRO A 560 1.62 -1.02 43.30
N THR A 561 0.36 -0.64 43.55
CA THR A 561 -0.76 -0.94 42.65
C THR A 561 -0.61 -0.25 41.29
N ILE A 562 -0.18 1.02 41.27
CA ILE A 562 0.03 1.78 40.03
C ILE A 562 1.17 1.18 39.20
N THR A 563 2.28 0.80 39.84
CA THR A 563 3.38 0.08 39.17
C THR A 563 2.89 -1.20 38.50
N VAL A 564 2.05 -1.95 39.22
CA VAL A 564 1.49 -3.19 38.72
C VAL A 564 0.50 -2.94 37.57
N ILE A 565 -0.34 -1.91 37.67
CA ILE A 565 -1.22 -1.48 36.57
C ILE A 565 -0.38 -1.14 35.33
N ALA A 566 0.69 -0.36 35.49
CA ALA A 566 1.58 0.03 34.41
C ALA A 566 2.23 -1.19 33.73
N ASN A 567 2.75 -2.15 34.51
CA ASN A 567 3.38 -3.36 33.98
C ASN A 567 2.40 -4.31 33.27
N ASN A 568 1.10 -4.26 33.59
CA ASN A 568 0.10 -5.13 32.96
C ASN A 568 -0.50 -4.58 31.66
N VAL A 569 -0.15 -3.35 31.26
CA VAL A 569 -0.60 -2.78 29.97
C VAL A 569 -0.15 -3.65 28.79
N GLY A 570 1.08 -4.18 28.84
CA GLY A 570 1.58 -5.10 27.81
C GLY A 570 0.80 -6.42 27.75
N TRP A 571 0.46 -7.00 28.90
CA TRP A 571 -0.33 -8.24 28.99
C TRP A 571 -1.73 -8.07 28.38
N MET A 572 -2.34 -6.90 28.58
CA MET A 572 -3.66 -6.58 28.05
C MET A 572 -3.72 -6.76 26.52
N PHE A 573 -2.69 -6.36 25.78
CA PHE A 573 -2.66 -6.53 24.32
C PHE A 573 -2.61 -7.98 23.85
N GLY A 574 -2.04 -8.90 24.65
CA GLY A 574 -2.10 -10.34 24.37
C GLY A 574 -3.51 -10.88 24.52
N GLY A 575 -4.19 -10.50 25.61
CA GLY A 575 -5.57 -10.92 25.87
C GLY A 575 -6.60 -10.30 24.92
N LEU A 576 -6.33 -9.08 24.43
CA LEU A 576 -7.13 -8.44 23.38
C LEU A 576 -7.27 -9.33 22.15
N ILE A 577 -6.23 -10.07 21.74
CA ILE A 577 -6.29 -10.93 20.54
C ILE A 577 -7.44 -11.95 20.66
N ILE A 578 -7.58 -12.56 21.84
CA ILE A 578 -8.59 -13.59 22.07
C ILE A 578 -9.99 -12.95 22.19
N VAL A 579 -10.10 -11.82 22.88
CA VAL A 579 -11.35 -11.06 23.02
C VAL A 579 -11.84 -10.61 21.63
N GLU A 580 -10.95 -10.05 20.80
CA GLU A 580 -11.27 -9.60 19.46
C GLU A 580 -11.76 -10.73 18.56
N SER A 581 -11.16 -11.91 18.69
CA SER A 581 -11.57 -13.11 17.95
C SER A 581 -12.98 -13.56 18.35
N ILE A 582 -13.25 -13.67 19.65
CA ILE A 582 -14.54 -14.15 20.18
C ILE A 582 -15.68 -13.23 19.79
N PHE A 583 -15.48 -11.92 19.93
CA PHE A 583 -16.49 -10.93 19.60
C PHE A 583 -16.45 -10.53 18.12
N ALA A 584 -15.62 -11.15 17.28
CA ALA A 584 -15.43 -10.77 15.88
C ALA A 584 -15.13 -9.26 15.69
N TYR A 585 -14.42 -8.64 16.63
CA TYR A 585 -14.05 -7.24 16.58
C TYR A 585 -12.92 -7.02 15.53
N PRO A 586 -12.99 -5.99 14.68
CA PRO A 586 -12.00 -5.74 13.62
C PRO A 586 -10.72 -5.09 14.17
N GLY A 587 -10.03 -5.78 15.08
CA GLY A 587 -8.76 -5.36 15.68
C GLY A 587 -7.53 -6.02 15.05
N ILE A 588 -6.35 -5.68 15.58
CA ILE A 588 -5.06 -6.21 15.12
C ILE A 588 -4.90 -7.71 15.37
N GLY A 589 -5.49 -8.26 16.43
CA GLY A 589 -5.44 -9.67 16.75
C GLY A 589 -6.22 -10.51 15.75
N ARG A 590 -7.41 -10.03 15.35
CA ARG A 590 -8.19 -10.67 14.29
C ARG A 590 -7.49 -10.59 12.93
N LEU A 591 -6.81 -9.47 12.63
CA LEU A 591 -5.97 -9.36 11.42
C LEU A 591 -4.82 -10.38 11.42
N LEU A 592 -4.17 -10.60 12.57
CA LEU A 592 -3.12 -11.61 12.71
C LEU A 592 -3.68 -13.01 12.43
N LEU A 593 -4.82 -13.37 13.04
CA LEU A 593 -5.48 -14.66 12.79
C LEU A 593 -5.91 -14.82 11.34
N ALA A 594 -6.48 -13.77 10.74
CA ALA A 594 -6.83 -13.78 9.33
C ALA A 594 -5.61 -13.99 8.44
N ALA A 595 -4.46 -13.38 8.76
CA ALA A 595 -3.21 -13.58 8.03
C ALA A 595 -2.69 -15.02 8.11
N ILE A 596 -2.86 -15.67 9.28
CA ILE A 596 -2.55 -17.10 9.46
C ILE A 596 -3.46 -17.94 8.57
N ASP A 597 -4.77 -17.69 8.61
CA ASP A 597 -5.77 -18.47 7.86
C ASP A 597 -5.61 -18.30 6.34
N THR A 598 -5.40 -17.08 5.86
CA THR A 598 -5.19 -16.79 4.43
C THR A 598 -3.77 -17.09 3.96
N ARG A 599 -2.90 -17.50 4.89
CA ARG A 599 -1.46 -17.72 4.70
C ARG A 599 -0.78 -16.53 4.02
N ASP A 600 -1.20 -15.33 4.40
CA ASP A 600 -0.58 -14.09 3.95
C ASP A 600 0.61 -13.80 4.85
N ILE A 601 1.78 -14.33 4.48
CA ILE A 601 3.01 -14.24 5.27
C ILE A 601 3.40 -12.77 5.51
N ARG A 602 3.12 -11.88 4.54
CA ARG A 602 3.46 -10.45 4.65
C ARG A 602 2.61 -9.75 5.70
N LEU A 603 1.30 -9.99 5.64
CA LEU A 603 0.37 -9.48 6.64
C LEU A 603 0.66 -10.07 8.02
N LEU A 604 1.01 -11.35 8.09
CA LEU A 604 1.37 -12.05 9.33
C LEU A 604 2.60 -11.41 9.99
N GLN A 605 3.71 -11.26 9.26
CA GLN A 605 4.93 -10.67 9.77
C GLN A 605 4.71 -9.22 10.23
N SER A 606 3.98 -8.44 9.43
CA SER A 606 3.67 -7.04 9.72
C SER A 606 2.77 -6.88 10.96
N ALA A 607 1.71 -7.68 11.06
CA ALA A 607 0.81 -7.67 12.21
C ALA A 607 1.52 -8.16 13.48
N ALA A 608 2.32 -9.22 13.40
CA ALA A 608 3.10 -9.73 14.52
C ALA A 608 4.11 -8.70 15.04
N LEU A 609 4.81 -8.02 14.14
CA LEU A 609 5.77 -6.98 14.53
C LEU A 609 5.08 -5.72 15.06
N ALA A 610 3.90 -5.36 14.53
CA ALA A 610 3.09 -4.29 15.07
C ALA A 610 2.69 -4.58 16.53
N ILE A 611 2.24 -5.81 16.82
CA ILE A 611 1.91 -6.24 18.19
C ILE A 611 3.15 -6.20 19.09
N ALA A 612 4.29 -6.70 18.61
CA ALA A 612 5.56 -6.66 19.36
C ALA A 612 6.01 -5.21 19.65
N SER A 613 5.81 -4.30 18.69
CA SER A 613 6.09 -2.87 18.83
C SER A 613 5.22 -2.22 19.89
N VAL A 614 3.91 -2.53 19.89
CA VAL A 614 2.99 -2.05 20.92
C VAL A 614 3.36 -2.58 22.30
N TYR A 615 3.75 -3.86 22.41
CA TYR A 615 4.19 -4.45 23.67
C TYR A 615 5.47 -3.79 24.19
N ALA A 616 6.48 -3.60 23.32
CA ALA A 616 7.72 -2.94 23.67
C ALA A 616 7.49 -1.48 24.09
N PHE A 617 6.63 -0.75 23.38
CA PHE A 617 6.25 0.62 23.73
C PHE A 617 5.50 0.69 25.05
N SER A 618 4.57 -0.24 25.30
CA SER A 618 3.82 -0.32 26.56
C SER A 618 4.75 -0.53 27.76
N ASN A 619 5.74 -1.42 27.62
CA ASN A 619 6.74 -1.63 28.67
C ASN A 619 7.62 -0.39 28.89
N LEU A 620 8.05 0.27 27.81
CA LEU A 620 8.82 1.51 27.92
C LEU A 620 8.03 2.60 28.66
N VAL A 621 6.74 2.77 28.34
CA VAL A 621 5.86 3.71 29.05
C VAL A 621 5.70 3.32 30.52
N ALA A 622 5.56 2.03 30.82
CA ALA A 622 5.46 1.53 32.18
C ALA A 622 6.73 1.84 33.00
N ASP A 623 7.91 1.59 32.43
CA ASP A 623 9.20 1.86 33.07
C ASP A 623 9.40 3.36 33.31
N LEU A 624 9.02 4.21 32.35
CA LEU A 624 9.07 5.67 32.48
C LEU A 624 8.11 6.17 33.57
N LEU A 625 6.87 5.65 33.61
CA LEU A 625 5.90 5.98 34.66
C LEU A 625 6.39 5.54 36.04
N TYR A 626 6.99 4.35 36.13
CA TYR A 626 7.58 3.84 37.36
C TYR A 626 8.73 4.75 37.85
N GLY A 627 9.64 5.14 36.95
CA GLY A 627 10.73 6.07 37.25
C GLY A 627 10.23 7.45 37.69
N ALA A 628 9.13 7.93 37.09
CA ALA A 628 8.53 9.21 37.46
C ALA A 628 7.81 9.17 38.83
N LEU A 629 7.14 8.07 39.14
CA LEU A 629 6.33 7.89 40.36
C LEU A 629 7.14 7.46 41.58
N ASN A 630 8.36 6.92 41.40
CA ASN A 630 9.22 6.51 42.51
C ASN A 630 10.28 7.59 42.82
N PRO A 631 10.05 8.49 43.81
CA PRO A 631 10.96 9.58 44.13
C PRO A 631 12.33 9.12 44.66
N ARG A 632 12.49 7.85 45.04
CA ARG A 632 13.78 7.31 45.52
C ARG A 632 14.80 7.07 44.40
N ILE A 633 14.36 7.06 43.14
CA ILE A 633 15.23 6.85 41.96
C ILE A 633 15.74 8.21 41.41
N ARG A 634 15.23 9.35 41.91
CA ARG A 634 15.63 10.71 41.49
C ARG A 634 16.95 11.22 42.07
N VAL A 635 17.82 10.35 42.59
CA VAL A 635 19.15 10.75 43.09
C VAL A 635 20.22 9.92 42.41
N THR A 636 20.60 10.35 41.21
CA THR A 636 21.98 10.47 40.70
C THR A 636 21.95 11.21 39.37
#